data_AF-A0A0F9P9V9-F1
#
_entry.id   AF-A0A0F9P9V9-F1
#
_cell.length_a   1.000
_cell.length_b   1.000
_cell.length_c   1.000
_cell.angle_alpha   90.00
_cell.angle_beta   90.00
_cell.angle_gamma   90.00
#
_symmetry.space_group_name_H-M   'P 1'
#
loop_
_entity.id
_entity.type
_entity.pdbx_description
1 polymer ?
#
loop_
_entity_poly.entity_id
_entity_poly.type
_entity_poly.pdbx_seq_one_letter_code
_entity_poly.pdbx_strand_id
1 'polypeptide(L)'
;MRDLSAKALQKIAEHYGSEPVNMLEISWSDDIEIQVYADINDNRIRGKILEISSLDNIINVTDSADSQEISVVLDDTDGIIKAIMNNNDIHKRDVWVKQWFKGLPFNDRFLLFRGKISSPVVWNEGDRTVSFTIISQLEDKEVGFSPEEGQFPYIPKELIGKTWPLIFGTPLDVPAVQINQAITGTTLQGVGIISGREYHNVKPLGGNPPDDRLAKRQIRHYYAVANVWGTTNTDGMKPEQIESLFATERSYRKRARDLQKQIDEAKDAFRRRQNCARAQRNQTVTRAENKGLGSNPIRILGGEDFPRGTITLEIGGGLFTGYFNDDLFYIQSRNHPGNSKQARNQARQEQTGPGSNCEPPPKPEPYYFEDSIPRVQSQINGSFVIVKKGRSAVLVTSGKISPRIKVGGGPRLPEQSLIHFWAEAGSTVTLKTDLPMYYIVSTIPGTVLQVKAYKDFNGEKRLVNVTDYDVITVTYGSITTVQVVLPDALTADPEQKWAGDDIYVTFESDVGPNIVDILEYLINNYSDLSMDTTSFDAVKIKLEPFPANFAILDRKNIVAVLQEIAFQARCSLRISNGVFYLTYLPEEPTAVDTLTEDDIENQSVSVTLTDTEDLVTKYIVEWRLSYAQEDLDKIVLRHNVNKYGIQEETYDYYIYNQPDIIFKVATFWLIRKSNSWKKFNCNVFLNKLNLETFDAITL
;
A
#
# COMPACT_ATOMS: atom_id res chain seq x y z
N MET A 1 44.42 9.98 -17.25
CA MET A 1 45.79 10.30 -17.70
C MET A 1 46.51 9.00 -18.04
N ARG A 2 46.85 8.78 -19.31
CA ARG A 2 47.80 7.72 -19.69
C ARG A 2 49.19 8.17 -19.24
N ASP A 3 49.69 7.62 -18.14
CA ASP A 3 51.02 7.96 -17.63
C ASP A 3 52.11 7.36 -18.51
N LEU A 4 52.46 8.07 -19.58
CA LEU A 4 53.70 7.83 -20.31
C LEU A 4 54.86 8.30 -19.45
N SER A 5 55.83 7.41 -19.19
CA SER A 5 57.04 7.81 -18.46
C SER A 5 57.78 8.91 -19.24
N ALA A 6 58.46 9.83 -18.52
CA ALA A 6 59.26 10.87 -19.17
C ALA A 6 60.28 10.30 -20.17
N LYS A 7 60.76 9.06 -19.92
CA LYS A 7 61.64 8.33 -20.84
C LYS A 7 60.91 7.79 -22.07
N ALA A 8 59.67 7.34 -21.93
CA ALA A 8 58.82 6.95 -23.06
C ALA A 8 58.52 8.16 -23.95
N LEU A 9 58.13 9.29 -23.36
CA LEU A 9 57.93 10.55 -24.08
C LEU A 9 59.21 11.02 -24.79
N GLN A 10 60.37 10.94 -24.12
CA GLN A 10 61.66 11.27 -24.73
C GLN A 10 62.01 10.31 -25.89
N LYS A 11 61.74 9.02 -25.75
CA LYS A 11 61.94 8.04 -26.83
C LYS A 11 61.02 8.27 -28.02
N ILE A 12 59.78 8.69 -27.78
CA ILE A 12 58.84 9.08 -28.83
C ILE A 12 59.35 10.35 -29.54
N ALA A 13 59.84 11.34 -28.78
CA ALA A 13 60.35 12.61 -29.29
C ALA A 13 61.70 12.52 -30.04
N GLU A 14 62.53 11.51 -29.78
CA GLU A 14 63.84 11.32 -30.44
C GLU A 14 63.76 10.87 -31.92
N HIS A 15 62.56 10.53 -32.43
CA HIS A 15 62.18 10.26 -33.83
C HIS A 15 62.92 9.18 -34.67
N TYR A 16 62.12 8.37 -35.40
CA TYR A 16 62.43 7.45 -36.53
C TYR A 16 63.22 6.13 -36.34
N GLY A 17 63.48 5.64 -35.13
CA GLY A 17 64.36 4.45 -34.96
C GLY A 17 63.74 3.17 -34.37
N SER A 18 62.69 3.27 -33.58
CA SER A 18 62.12 2.12 -32.87
C SER A 18 60.63 2.06 -33.11
N GLU A 19 60.22 1.15 -33.99
CA GLU A 19 58.81 0.77 -34.12
C GLU A 19 58.27 0.39 -32.74
N PRO A 20 57.14 0.97 -32.31
CA PRO A 20 56.50 0.53 -31.09
C PRO A 20 56.05 -0.93 -31.24
N VAL A 21 56.25 -1.69 -30.18
CA VAL A 21 55.82 -3.09 -30.08
C VAL A 21 54.41 -3.10 -29.53
N ASN A 22 53.45 -3.59 -30.32
CA ASN A 22 52.11 -3.84 -29.83
C ASN A 22 52.11 -5.11 -28.99
N MET A 23 51.43 -5.05 -27.86
CA MET A 23 51.41 -6.11 -26.87
C MET A 23 49.98 -6.41 -26.45
N LEU A 24 49.74 -7.68 -26.16
CA LEU A 24 48.46 -8.18 -25.72
C LEU A 24 48.66 -9.06 -24.50
N GLU A 25 48.13 -8.65 -23.36
CA GLU A 25 48.07 -9.48 -22.17
C GLU A 25 46.65 -10.08 -22.10
N ILE A 26 46.52 -11.40 -22.07
CA ILE A 26 45.24 -12.10 -21.99
C ILE A 26 45.19 -12.99 -20.75
N SER A 27 44.13 -12.83 -19.96
CA SER A 27 43.80 -13.74 -18.86
C SER A 27 42.86 -14.84 -19.35
N TRP A 28 43.41 -15.89 -19.96
CA TRP A 28 42.60 -16.95 -20.59
C TRP A 28 41.74 -17.77 -19.62
N SER A 29 42.18 -17.92 -18.37
CA SER A 29 41.50 -18.63 -17.30
C SER A 29 42.06 -18.17 -15.95
N ASP A 30 41.30 -18.31 -14.88
CA ASP A 30 41.71 -17.88 -13.53
C ASP A 30 42.87 -18.73 -12.99
N ASP A 31 43.02 -19.95 -13.51
CA ASP A 31 44.08 -20.90 -13.15
C ASP A 31 45.35 -20.75 -14.02
N ILE A 32 45.31 -19.91 -15.06
CA ILE A 32 46.41 -19.72 -16.01
C ILE A 32 46.99 -18.32 -15.81
N GLU A 33 48.29 -18.24 -15.58
CA GLU A 33 48.99 -16.95 -15.51
C GLU A 33 48.77 -16.15 -16.81
N ILE A 34 48.56 -14.83 -16.66
CA ILE A 34 48.31 -13.91 -17.76
C ILE A 34 49.36 -14.10 -18.87
N GLN A 35 48.90 -14.46 -20.07
CA GLN A 35 49.77 -14.71 -21.20
C GLN A 35 50.02 -13.41 -21.97
N VAL A 36 51.27 -13.21 -22.37
CA VAL A 36 51.70 -12.00 -23.08
C VAL A 36 52.11 -12.34 -24.51
N TYR A 37 51.47 -11.69 -25.47
CA TYR A 37 51.72 -11.78 -26.90
C TYR A 37 52.21 -10.44 -27.43
N ALA A 38 53.05 -10.44 -28.47
CA ALA A 38 53.49 -9.25 -29.16
C ALA A 38 53.47 -9.44 -30.68
N ASP A 39 53.62 -8.35 -31.43
CA ASP A 39 53.84 -8.34 -32.88
C ASP A 39 55.29 -8.69 -33.27
N ILE A 40 56.23 -8.62 -32.32
CA ILE A 40 57.61 -9.07 -32.50
C ILE A 40 57.96 -10.26 -31.60
N ASN A 41 58.92 -11.07 -32.05
CA ASN A 41 59.58 -12.06 -31.20
C ASN A 41 60.75 -11.42 -30.43
N ASP A 42 60.70 -11.45 -29.10
CA ASP A 42 61.78 -11.06 -28.18
C ASP A 42 62.01 -12.22 -27.20
N ASN A 43 63.20 -12.33 -26.60
CA ASN A 43 63.51 -13.39 -25.63
C ASN A 43 62.55 -13.42 -24.42
N ARG A 44 61.78 -12.35 -24.21
CA ARG A 44 60.82 -12.20 -23.10
C ARG A 44 59.36 -12.37 -23.51
N ILE A 45 59.02 -12.31 -24.81
CA ILE A 45 57.63 -12.20 -25.28
C ILE A 45 57.45 -13.01 -26.56
N ARG A 46 56.34 -13.73 -26.67
CA ARG A 46 56.02 -14.52 -27.85
C ARG A 46 55.40 -13.61 -28.93
N GLY A 47 56.05 -13.55 -30.09
CA GLY A 47 55.55 -12.88 -31.29
C GLY A 47 54.42 -13.69 -31.92
N LYS A 48 53.19 -13.45 -31.46
CA LYS A 48 51.99 -14.18 -31.89
C LYS A 48 50.91 -13.26 -32.45
N ILE A 49 51.05 -11.95 -32.37
CA ILE A 49 50.08 -11.02 -32.95
C ILE A 49 50.34 -10.95 -34.45
N LEU A 50 49.39 -11.41 -35.25
CA LEU A 50 49.43 -11.32 -36.71
C LEU A 50 48.78 -10.03 -37.20
N GLU A 51 47.67 -9.65 -36.56
CA GLU A 51 46.91 -8.46 -36.92
C GLU A 51 46.25 -7.86 -35.67
N ILE A 52 46.23 -6.53 -35.60
CA ILE A 52 45.44 -5.76 -34.64
C ILE A 52 44.82 -4.58 -35.39
N SER A 53 43.51 -4.39 -35.25
CA SER A 53 42.82 -3.26 -35.89
C SER A 53 43.25 -1.93 -35.28
N SER A 54 43.03 -0.83 -36.02
CA SER A 54 43.24 0.52 -35.50
C SER A 54 42.41 0.76 -34.25
N LEU A 55 42.98 1.53 -33.32
CA LEU A 55 42.37 1.82 -32.03
C LEU A 55 41.50 3.08 -32.15
N ASP A 56 40.18 2.89 -32.25
CA ASP A 56 39.22 3.99 -32.20
C ASP A 56 38.93 4.30 -30.72
N ASN A 57 39.67 5.26 -30.18
CA ASN A 57 40.11 5.18 -28.79
C ASN A 57 39.28 5.99 -27.77
N ILE A 58 38.15 6.60 -28.16
CA ILE A 58 37.36 7.40 -27.21
C ILE A 58 35.84 7.13 -27.32
N ILE A 59 35.23 6.57 -26.27
CA ILE A 59 33.77 6.58 -26.10
C ILE A 59 33.49 7.97 -25.57
N ASN A 60 33.04 8.85 -26.46
CA ASN A 60 32.41 10.06 -25.99
C ASN A 60 31.06 9.64 -25.43
N VAL A 61 31.02 9.54 -24.11
CA VAL A 61 29.84 9.15 -23.32
C VAL A 61 28.68 10.16 -23.55
N THR A 62 28.84 11.20 -24.37
CA THR A 62 27.79 12.18 -24.66
C THR A 62 26.88 11.89 -25.86
N ASP A 63 27.24 11.04 -26.84
CA ASP A 63 26.47 10.99 -28.11
C ASP A 63 25.91 9.61 -28.55
N SER A 64 26.46 8.48 -28.11
CA SER A 64 25.84 7.16 -28.32
C SER A 64 26.59 6.10 -27.53
N ALA A 65 25.89 5.05 -27.09
CA ALA A 65 26.43 3.92 -26.35
C ALA A 65 27.23 2.95 -27.26
N ASP A 66 28.12 3.48 -28.07
CA ASP A 66 28.93 2.65 -28.96
C ASP A 66 30.07 2.02 -28.17
N SER A 67 30.04 0.70 -28.03
CA SER A 67 31.13 -0.07 -27.42
C SER A 67 32.34 0.00 -28.35
N GLN A 68 33.50 0.40 -27.82
CA GLN A 68 34.74 0.31 -28.59
C GLN A 68 35.10 -1.15 -28.80
N GLU A 69 35.58 -1.45 -29.99
CA GLU A 69 36.06 -2.78 -30.33
C GLU A 69 37.43 -2.75 -30.99
N ILE A 70 38.26 -3.75 -30.65
CA ILE A 70 39.52 -4.03 -31.33
C ILE A 70 39.47 -5.47 -31.83
N SER A 71 39.65 -5.66 -33.13
CA SER A 71 39.79 -6.99 -33.71
C SER A 71 41.25 -7.43 -33.64
N VAL A 72 41.48 -8.66 -33.19
CA VAL A 72 42.81 -9.26 -33.06
C VAL A 72 42.87 -10.60 -33.76
N VAL A 73 43.99 -10.88 -34.43
CA VAL A 73 44.32 -12.19 -34.99
C VAL A 73 45.65 -12.66 -34.40
N LEU A 74 45.64 -13.86 -33.79
CA LEU A 74 46.80 -14.49 -33.16
C LEU A 74 47.25 -15.74 -33.92
N ASP A 75 48.56 -15.99 -33.93
CA ASP A 75 49.19 -17.22 -34.39
C ASP A 75 49.10 -18.33 -33.32
N ASP A 76 48.59 -19.48 -33.75
CA ASP A 76 48.45 -20.72 -32.99
C ASP A 76 49.06 -21.93 -33.71
N THR A 77 50.13 -21.70 -34.48
CA THR A 77 50.92 -22.78 -35.12
C THR A 77 51.41 -23.81 -34.10
N ASP A 78 51.72 -23.39 -32.87
CA ASP A 78 52.11 -24.28 -31.76
C ASP A 78 50.94 -25.01 -31.06
N GLY A 79 49.69 -24.62 -31.36
CA GLY A 79 48.47 -25.23 -30.81
C GLY A 79 48.20 -24.94 -29.34
N ILE A 80 48.95 -24.03 -28.72
CA ILE A 80 48.80 -23.69 -27.31
C ILE A 80 47.46 -22.99 -27.06
N ILE A 81 47.09 -22.04 -27.93
CA ILE A 81 45.83 -21.29 -27.80
C ILE A 81 44.65 -22.25 -28.05
N LYS A 82 44.69 -23.12 -29.08
CA LYS A 82 43.67 -24.17 -29.26
C LYS A 82 43.52 -25.05 -28.02
N ALA A 83 44.64 -25.47 -27.41
CA ALA A 83 44.61 -26.28 -26.20
C ALA A 83 43.94 -25.53 -25.03
N ILE A 84 44.19 -24.22 -24.89
CA ILE A 84 43.50 -23.38 -23.91
C ILE A 84 42.00 -23.32 -24.21
N MET A 85 41.62 -23.01 -25.46
CA MET A 85 40.22 -22.91 -25.91
C MET A 85 39.43 -24.20 -25.70
N ASN A 86 40.07 -25.36 -25.87
CA ASN A 86 39.41 -26.67 -25.70
C ASN A 86 39.14 -27.01 -24.22
N ASN A 87 39.88 -26.41 -23.29
CA ASN A 87 39.83 -26.75 -21.86
C ASN A 87 39.26 -25.64 -20.97
N ASN A 88 39.10 -24.43 -21.48
CA ASN A 88 38.63 -23.27 -20.72
C ASN A 88 37.59 -22.48 -21.52
N ASP A 89 36.62 -21.89 -20.83
CA ASP A 89 35.78 -20.87 -21.43
C ASP A 89 36.58 -19.57 -21.56
N ILE A 90 36.77 -19.14 -22.80
CA ILE A 90 37.55 -17.96 -23.19
C ILE A 90 36.67 -16.71 -23.37
N HIS A 91 35.35 -16.85 -23.31
CA HIS A 91 34.44 -15.72 -23.46
C HIS A 91 34.52 -14.79 -22.25
N LYS A 92 34.38 -13.48 -22.50
CA LYS A 92 34.38 -12.44 -21.46
C LYS A 92 35.65 -12.42 -20.59
N ARG A 93 36.76 -12.98 -21.08
CA ARG A 93 38.07 -12.94 -20.44
C ARG A 93 38.73 -11.58 -20.63
N ASP A 94 39.43 -11.11 -19.60
CA ASP A 94 40.07 -9.80 -19.61
C ASP A 94 41.28 -9.77 -20.56
N VAL A 95 41.36 -8.68 -21.32
CA VAL A 95 42.45 -8.40 -22.26
C VAL A 95 42.95 -6.98 -22.06
N TRP A 96 44.28 -6.83 -22.05
CA TRP A 96 44.96 -5.54 -22.02
C TRP A 96 45.83 -5.39 -23.27
N VAL A 97 45.50 -4.40 -24.09
CA VAL A 97 46.34 -3.97 -25.22
C VAL A 97 47.31 -2.93 -24.69
N LYS A 98 48.60 -3.22 -24.80
CA LYS A 98 49.70 -2.36 -24.33
C LYS A 98 50.62 -2.02 -25.49
N GLN A 99 51.41 -0.97 -25.31
CA GLN A 99 52.48 -0.62 -26.23
C GLN A 99 53.79 -0.45 -25.46
N TRP A 100 54.89 -0.82 -26.10
CA TRP A 100 56.22 -0.78 -25.51
C TRP A 100 57.26 -0.38 -26.55
N PHE A 101 58.28 0.36 -26.14
CA PHE A 101 59.39 0.75 -27.02
C PHE A 101 60.64 -0.06 -26.69
N LYS A 102 61.24 -0.66 -27.73
CA LYS A 102 62.48 -1.42 -27.60
C LYS A 102 63.59 -0.53 -27.05
N GLY A 103 64.28 -1.02 -26.01
CA GLY A 103 65.33 -0.28 -25.30
C GLY A 103 64.87 0.36 -24.00
N LEU A 104 63.56 0.41 -23.72
CA LEU A 104 63.04 0.73 -22.39
C LEU A 104 62.91 -0.53 -21.52
N PRO A 105 63.01 -0.41 -20.19
CA PRO A 105 62.61 -1.45 -19.25
C PRO A 105 61.23 -2.02 -19.60
N PHE A 106 61.04 -3.33 -19.43
CA PHE A 106 59.76 -3.96 -19.76
C PHE A 106 58.58 -3.45 -18.92
N ASN A 107 58.87 -2.87 -17.75
CA ASN A 107 57.87 -2.24 -16.88
C ASN A 107 57.42 -0.85 -17.37
N ASP A 108 58.08 -0.28 -18.38
CA ASP A 108 57.69 1.01 -18.99
C ASP A 108 56.64 0.82 -20.10
N ARG A 109 56.09 -0.39 -20.27
CA ARG A 109 54.97 -0.63 -21.17
C ARG A 109 53.71 0.04 -20.63
N PHE A 110 52.93 0.68 -21.50
CA PHE A 110 51.76 1.46 -21.11
C PHE A 110 50.48 0.89 -21.75
N LEU A 111 49.37 1.04 -21.05
CA LEU A 111 48.06 0.55 -21.46
C LEU A 111 47.45 1.46 -22.52
N LEU A 112 47.08 0.88 -23.66
CA LEU A 112 46.31 1.55 -24.71
C LEU A 112 44.82 1.29 -24.55
N PHE A 113 44.43 0.03 -24.34
CA PHE A 113 43.04 -0.38 -24.28
C PHE A 113 42.85 -1.56 -23.33
N ARG A 114 41.73 -1.59 -22.61
CA ARG A 114 41.32 -2.70 -21.77
C ARG A 114 39.90 -3.08 -22.11
N GLY A 115 39.65 -4.36 -22.31
CA GLY A 115 38.33 -4.87 -22.60
C GLY A 115 38.21 -6.36 -22.31
N LYS A 116 37.15 -6.97 -22.83
CA LYS A 116 36.89 -8.40 -22.72
C LYS A 116 36.77 -9.04 -24.09
N ILE A 117 37.18 -10.31 -24.19
CA ILE A 117 36.97 -11.11 -25.39
C ILE A 117 35.46 -11.25 -25.64
N SER A 118 35.02 -10.86 -26.83
CA SER A 118 33.65 -10.98 -27.32
C SER A 118 33.58 -11.96 -28.49
N SER A 119 32.41 -12.57 -28.65
CA SER A 119 32.10 -13.43 -29.78
C SER A 119 31.89 -12.61 -31.06
N PRO A 120 32.18 -13.18 -32.25
CA PRO A 120 32.65 -14.55 -32.47
C PRO A 120 34.15 -14.70 -32.18
N VAL A 121 34.51 -15.78 -31.48
CA VAL A 121 35.90 -16.27 -31.42
C VAL A 121 36.05 -17.36 -32.47
N VAL A 122 36.89 -17.15 -33.46
CA VAL A 122 37.06 -18.06 -34.60
C VAL A 122 38.44 -18.68 -34.54
N TRP A 123 38.50 -20.01 -34.52
CA TRP A 123 39.74 -20.76 -34.66
C TRP A 123 39.79 -21.42 -36.04
N ASN A 124 40.80 -21.08 -36.84
CA ASN A 124 40.97 -21.59 -38.19
C ASN A 124 42.06 -22.68 -38.21
N GLU A 125 41.69 -23.93 -38.48
CA GLU A 125 42.64 -25.06 -38.56
C GLU A 125 43.64 -24.92 -39.70
N GLY A 126 43.19 -24.40 -40.87
CA GLY A 126 44.01 -24.32 -42.07
C GLY A 126 45.17 -23.35 -41.90
N ASP A 127 44.86 -22.16 -41.38
CA ASP A 127 45.84 -21.09 -41.19
C ASP A 127 46.49 -21.14 -39.79
N ARG A 128 45.98 -21.99 -38.90
CA ARG A 128 46.41 -22.09 -37.49
C ARG A 128 46.33 -20.75 -36.76
N THR A 129 45.23 -20.03 -36.96
CA THR A 129 45.00 -18.70 -36.37
C THR A 129 43.78 -18.66 -35.46
N VAL A 130 43.80 -17.74 -34.50
CA VAL A 130 42.66 -17.42 -33.62
C VAL A 130 42.30 -15.96 -33.82
N SER A 131 41.05 -15.66 -34.17
CA SER A 131 40.56 -14.28 -34.23
C SER A 131 39.42 -14.05 -33.25
N PHE A 132 39.41 -12.86 -32.65
CA PHE A 132 38.34 -12.41 -31.76
C PHE A 132 38.32 -10.89 -31.66
N THR A 133 37.21 -10.39 -31.14
CA THR A 133 37.02 -8.97 -30.87
C THR A 133 37.18 -8.70 -29.39
N ILE A 134 37.88 -7.64 -29.02
CA ILE A 134 37.97 -7.14 -27.66
C ILE A 134 37.03 -5.96 -27.55
N ILE A 135 35.97 -6.10 -26.76
CA ILE A 135 35.00 -5.01 -26.55
C ILE A 135 35.32 -4.33 -25.22
N SER A 136 35.33 -3.00 -25.20
CA SER A 136 35.44 -2.22 -23.96
C SER A 136 34.32 -2.65 -23.00
N GLN A 137 34.59 -2.73 -21.71
CA GLN A 137 33.52 -2.93 -20.73
C GLN A 137 32.60 -1.70 -20.71
N LEU A 138 31.60 -1.66 -21.58
CA LEU A 138 30.41 -0.84 -21.34
C LEU A 138 29.58 -1.59 -20.29
N GLU A 139 29.27 -0.89 -19.20
CA GLU A 139 28.50 -1.49 -18.12
C GLU A 139 27.04 -1.60 -18.53
N ASP A 140 26.59 -2.84 -18.75
CA ASP A 140 25.17 -3.15 -18.89
C ASP A 140 24.54 -3.47 -17.52
N LYS A 141 24.91 -2.68 -16.52
CA LYS A 141 24.32 -2.77 -15.17
C LYS A 141 23.16 -1.80 -15.09
N GLU A 142 22.09 -2.25 -14.45
CA GLU A 142 20.92 -1.43 -14.23
C GLU A 142 20.91 -0.85 -12.81
N VAL A 143 20.53 0.42 -12.71
CA VAL A 143 20.23 1.12 -11.48
C VAL A 143 18.77 0.88 -11.11
N GLY A 144 18.53 0.72 -9.82
CA GLY A 144 17.21 0.44 -9.26
C GLY A 144 17.03 -1.04 -8.96
N PHE A 145 16.01 -1.34 -8.18
CA PHE A 145 15.69 -2.70 -7.77
C PHE A 145 14.23 -3.01 -8.05
N SER A 146 13.97 -4.15 -8.66
CA SER A 146 12.62 -4.71 -8.81
C SER A 146 12.67 -6.17 -8.36
N PRO A 147 11.78 -6.62 -7.45
CA PRO A 147 11.79 -8.01 -7.04
C PRO A 147 11.37 -8.92 -8.20
N GLU A 148 12.06 -10.04 -8.36
CA GLU A 148 11.76 -11.07 -9.37
C GLU A 148 10.90 -12.21 -8.78
N GLU A 149 10.24 -12.98 -9.67
CA GLU A 149 9.41 -14.11 -9.24
C GLU A 149 10.25 -15.15 -8.48
N GLY A 150 9.81 -15.51 -7.27
CA GLY A 150 10.51 -16.48 -6.41
C GLY A 150 11.71 -15.92 -5.65
N GLN A 151 12.10 -14.65 -5.87
CA GLN A 151 13.22 -14.03 -5.14
C GLN A 151 12.91 -13.88 -3.64
N PHE A 152 11.65 -13.63 -3.29
CA PHE A 152 11.19 -13.54 -1.91
C PHE A 152 9.93 -14.37 -1.67
N PRO A 153 9.85 -15.12 -0.56
CA PRO A 153 8.73 -16.05 -0.31
C PRO A 153 7.38 -15.39 -0.03
N TYR A 154 7.35 -14.08 0.26
CA TYR A 154 6.15 -13.37 0.74
C TYR A 154 5.87 -12.04 0.02
N ILE A 155 6.42 -11.82 -1.18
CA ILE A 155 6.12 -10.61 -1.95
C ILE A 155 4.88 -10.86 -2.84
N PRO A 156 3.86 -9.98 -2.80
CA PRO A 156 2.71 -10.08 -3.68
C PRO A 156 3.10 -10.02 -5.16
N LYS A 157 2.38 -10.78 -5.99
CA LYS A 157 2.69 -10.91 -7.43
C LYS A 157 2.70 -9.56 -8.16
N GLU A 158 1.91 -8.61 -7.68
CA GLU A 158 1.81 -7.27 -8.27
C GLU A 158 3.04 -6.40 -8.05
N LEU A 159 3.90 -6.75 -7.09
CA LEU A 159 5.18 -6.08 -6.89
C LEU A 159 6.29 -6.66 -7.77
N ILE A 160 6.09 -7.85 -8.34
CA ILE A 160 7.09 -8.47 -9.20
C ILE A 160 7.30 -7.58 -10.43
N GLY A 161 8.54 -7.16 -10.66
CA GLY A 161 8.90 -6.24 -11.73
C GLY A 161 8.59 -4.76 -11.46
N LYS A 162 7.94 -4.39 -10.35
CA LYS A 162 7.79 -2.99 -9.96
C LYS A 162 9.07 -2.50 -9.31
N THR A 163 9.65 -1.44 -9.86
CA THR A 163 10.85 -0.81 -9.32
C THR A 163 10.54 -0.16 -7.97
N TRP A 164 11.40 -0.40 -6.99
CA TRP A 164 11.35 0.29 -5.70
C TRP A 164 12.05 1.64 -5.81
N PRO A 165 11.52 2.71 -5.20
CA PRO A 165 12.10 4.03 -5.36
C PRO A 165 13.53 4.09 -4.82
N LEU A 166 14.37 4.82 -5.54
CA LEU A 166 15.74 5.16 -5.16
C LEU A 166 15.82 6.67 -5.02
N ILE A 167 15.81 7.18 -3.77
CA ILE A 167 15.65 8.60 -3.46
C ILE A 167 16.99 9.25 -3.09
N PHE A 168 17.28 10.42 -3.68
CA PHE A 168 18.48 11.24 -3.44
C PHE A 168 18.12 12.67 -3.00
N GLY A 169 18.85 13.21 -2.03
CA GLY A 169 18.57 14.54 -1.46
C GLY A 169 17.21 14.57 -0.75
N THR A 170 16.45 15.65 -0.95
CA THR A 170 15.16 15.89 -0.29
C THR A 170 14.01 16.17 -1.28
N PRO A 171 13.63 15.22 -2.15
CA PRO A 171 12.51 15.42 -3.06
C PRO A 171 11.17 15.43 -2.34
N LEU A 172 10.20 16.11 -2.94
CA LEU A 172 8.86 16.29 -2.37
C LEU A 172 7.88 15.27 -2.93
N ASP A 173 7.10 14.66 -2.04
CA ASP A 173 5.94 13.83 -2.35
C ASP A 173 6.23 12.70 -3.36
N VAL A 174 7.32 11.94 -3.17
CA VAL A 174 7.67 10.78 -4.01
C VAL A 174 6.64 9.66 -3.78
N PRO A 175 6.07 9.04 -4.83
CA PRO A 175 5.12 7.94 -4.66
C PRO A 175 5.82 6.74 -4.01
N ALA A 176 5.23 6.20 -2.94
CA ALA A 176 5.72 5.00 -2.29
C ALA A 176 5.10 3.74 -2.91
N VAL A 177 5.83 2.62 -2.88
CA VAL A 177 5.37 1.36 -3.45
C VAL A 177 4.67 0.52 -2.37
N GLN A 178 3.36 0.37 -2.50
CA GLN A 178 2.54 -0.40 -1.58
C GLN A 178 2.84 -1.90 -1.66
N ILE A 179 3.25 -2.52 -0.56
CA ILE A 179 3.58 -3.95 -0.48
C ILE A 179 2.32 -4.81 -0.45
N ASN A 180 1.37 -4.48 0.43
CA ASN A 180 0.13 -5.21 0.59
C ASN A 180 -1.06 -4.31 0.24
N GLN A 181 -1.97 -4.82 -0.59
CA GLN A 181 -3.22 -4.14 -0.90
C GLN A 181 -4.32 -4.52 0.08
N ALA A 182 -5.24 -3.58 0.30
CA ALA A 182 -6.48 -3.88 0.99
C ALA A 182 -7.25 -4.86 0.09
N ILE A 183 -7.36 -6.11 0.54
CA ILE A 183 -8.06 -7.14 -0.24
C ILE A 183 -9.54 -6.78 -0.24
N THR A 184 -10.06 -6.50 -1.44
CA THR A 184 -11.47 -6.20 -1.65
C THR A 184 -12.13 -7.29 -2.47
N GLY A 185 -13.40 -7.54 -2.20
CA GLY A 185 -14.21 -8.50 -2.95
C GLY A 185 -15.60 -7.94 -3.19
N THR A 186 -16.41 -8.68 -3.94
CA THR A 186 -17.82 -8.31 -4.15
C THR A 186 -18.71 -9.52 -3.90
N THR A 187 -19.75 -9.34 -3.09
CA THR A 187 -20.71 -10.44 -2.83
C THR A 187 -21.52 -10.73 -4.08
N LEU A 188 -21.68 -12.01 -4.45
CA LEU A 188 -22.61 -12.41 -5.52
C LEU A 188 -24.03 -12.67 -5.01
N GLN A 189 -24.21 -12.67 -3.69
CA GLN A 189 -25.45 -13.03 -3.03
C GLN A 189 -25.70 -12.08 -1.87
N GLY A 190 -26.98 -11.79 -1.60
CA GLY A 190 -27.37 -10.97 -0.46
C GLY A 190 -27.13 -11.69 0.87
N VAL A 191 -26.77 -10.91 1.90
CA VAL A 191 -26.41 -11.42 3.22
C VAL A 191 -27.02 -10.53 4.32
N GLY A 192 -27.59 -11.15 5.35
CA GLY A 192 -28.35 -10.44 6.39
C GLY A 192 -27.90 -10.71 7.82
N ILE A 193 -28.28 -9.79 8.73
CA ILE A 193 -28.05 -9.90 10.18
C ILE A 193 -29.35 -9.59 10.90
N ILE A 194 -29.75 -10.45 11.85
CA ILE A 194 -30.88 -10.20 12.76
C ILE A 194 -30.30 -9.86 14.14
N SER A 195 -30.44 -8.60 14.57
CA SER A 195 -29.94 -8.14 15.86
C SER A 195 -31.06 -8.11 16.91
N GLY A 196 -30.71 -8.36 18.18
CA GLY A 196 -31.59 -8.15 19.34
C GLY A 196 -32.55 -9.28 19.70
N ARG A 197 -32.30 -10.50 19.19
CA ARG A 197 -33.09 -11.72 19.50
C ARG A 197 -33.11 -12.02 20.99
N GLU A 198 -31.95 -11.89 21.64
CA GLU A 198 -31.76 -12.09 23.07
C GLU A 198 -32.64 -11.13 23.90
N TYR A 199 -32.73 -9.86 23.50
CA TYR A 199 -33.58 -8.87 24.18
C TYR A 199 -35.07 -9.10 23.91
N HIS A 200 -35.43 -9.57 22.71
CA HIS A 200 -36.80 -9.86 22.34
C HIS A 200 -37.40 -11.02 23.16
N ASN A 201 -36.61 -12.06 23.41
CA ASN A 201 -37.06 -13.26 24.11
C ASN A 201 -37.23 -13.04 25.62
N VAL A 202 -36.36 -12.25 26.25
CA VAL A 202 -36.35 -12.05 27.71
C VAL A 202 -37.33 -10.99 28.21
N LYS A 203 -37.92 -10.17 27.33
CA LYS A 203 -38.91 -9.16 27.76
C LYS A 203 -40.15 -9.82 28.37
N PRO A 204 -40.64 -9.38 29.53
CA PRO A 204 -41.90 -9.88 30.10
C PRO A 204 -43.06 -9.69 29.11
N LEU A 205 -43.95 -10.67 28.99
CA LEU A 205 -45.15 -10.58 28.12
C LEU A 205 -46.17 -9.52 28.59
N GLY A 206 -45.93 -8.89 29.75
CA GLY A 206 -46.78 -7.86 30.35
C GLY A 206 -48.09 -8.41 30.95
N GLY A 207 -48.83 -7.52 31.61
CA GLY A 207 -50.11 -7.80 32.27
C GLY A 207 -49.96 -8.40 33.66
N ASN A 208 -50.66 -7.81 34.64
CA ASN A 208 -50.82 -8.42 35.96
C ASN A 208 -51.94 -9.48 35.90
N PRO A 209 -51.81 -10.60 36.64
CA PRO A 209 -52.93 -11.52 36.82
C PRO A 209 -54.12 -10.75 37.45
N PRO A 210 -55.36 -11.15 37.14
CA PRO A 210 -56.54 -10.52 37.75
C PRO A 210 -56.45 -10.60 39.28
N ASP A 211 -56.66 -9.47 39.97
CA ASP A 211 -56.67 -9.43 41.43
C ASP A 211 -57.95 -10.10 41.95
N ASP A 212 -57.85 -11.39 42.26
CA ASP A 212 -58.98 -12.21 42.74
C ASP A 212 -59.18 -12.15 44.26
N ARG A 213 -58.33 -11.40 44.99
CA ARG A 213 -58.37 -11.36 46.46
C ARG A 213 -59.69 -10.83 46.98
N LEU A 214 -60.26 -9.85 46.27
CA LEU A 214 -61.55 -9.23 46.59
C LEU A 214 -62.71 -10.20 46.43
N ALA A 215 -62.79 -10.78 45.24
CA ALA A 215 -63.85 -11.71 44.87
C ALA A 215 -63.80 -12.96 45.76
N LYS A 216 -62.62 -13.46 46.11
CA LYS A 216 -62.46 -14.56 47.09
C LYS A 216 -62.94 -14.20 48.51
N ARG A 217 -62.78 -12.94 48.96
CA ARG A 217 -63.36 -12.50 50.24
C ARG A 217 -64.89 -12.46 50.17
N GLN A 218 -65.43 -11.99 49.06
CA GLN A 218 -66.88 -11.92 48.83
C GLN A 218 -67.52 -13.31 48.72
N ILE A 219 -66.87 -14.26 48.04
CA ILE A 219 -67.31 -15.67 48.00
C ILE A 219 -67.41 -16.24 49.43
N ARG A 220 -66.39 -15.99 50.27
CA ARG A 220 -66.40 -16.42 51.68
C ARG A 220 -67.55 -15.81 52.46
N HIS A 221 -67.85 -14.52 52.24
CA HIS A 221 -69.00 -13.85 52.85
C HIS A 221 -70.33 -14.50 52.43
N TYR A 222 -70.55 -14.71 51.12
CA TYR A 222 -71.78 -15.34 50.63
C TYR A 222 -71.97 -16.77 51.17
N TYR A 223 -70.90 -17.57 51.30
CA TYR A 223 -71.00 -18.87 51.92
C TYR A 223 -71.29 -18.79 53.42
N ALA A 224 -70.68 -17.83 54.14
CA ALA A 224 -70.98 -17.61 55.56
C ALA A 224 -72.45 -17.22 55.77
N VAL A 225 -72.97 -16.28 54.96
CA VAL A 225 -74.38 -15.88 54.98
C VAL A 225 -75.29 -17.04 54.62
N ALA A 226 -74.99 -17.80 53.57
CA ALA A 226 -75.77 -18.97 53.17
C ALA A 226 -75.84 -20.03 54.28
N ASN A 227 -74.71 -20.32 54.94
CA ASN A 227 -74.65 -21.29 56.04
C ASN A 227 -75.50 -20.85 57.24
N VAL A 228 -75.52 -19.54 57.53
CA VAL A 228 -76.39 -18.96 58.56
C VAL A 228 -77.87 -19.17 58.23
N TRP A 229 -78.28 -18.93 56.98
CA TRP A 229 -79.65 -19.20 56.53
C TRP A 229 -79.98 -20.70 56.58
N GLY A 230 -79.06 -21.58 56.19
CA GLY A 230 -79.28 -23.04 56.17
C GLY A 230 -79.27 -23.73 57.54
N THR A 231 -78.77 -23.07 58.58
CA THR A 231 -78.73 -23.58 59.98
C THR A 231 -79.80 -22.96 60.88
N THR A 232 -80.67 -22.11 60.32
CA THR A 232 -81.76 -21.48 61.08
C THR A 232 -82.78 -22.55 61.51
N ASN A 233 -83.13 -22.59 62.81
CA ASN A 233 -84.09 -23.55 63.33
C ASN A 233 -85.47 -23.35 62.68
N THR A 234 -86.01 -24.39 62.05
CA THR A 234 -87.31 -24.36 61.36
C THR A 234 -88.49 -24.78 62.25
N ASP A 235 -88.25 -25.12 63.51
CA ASP A 235 -89.30 -25.53 64.46
C ASP A 235 -90.35 -24.42 64.63
N GLY A 236 -91.60 -24.74 64.30
CA GLY A 236 -92.74 -23.83 64.41
C GLY A 236 -92.96 -22.89 63.21
N MET A 237 -92.16 -23.00 62.14
CA MET A 237 -92.37 -22.22 60.92
C MET A 237 -93.40 -22.87 59.98
N LYS A 238 -94.16 -22.06 59.23
CA LYS A 238 -95.04 -22.56 58.16
C LYS A 238 -94.19 -23.06 56.97
N PRO A 239 -94.66 -24.05 56.19
CA PRO A 239 -93.93 -24.58 55.03
C PRO A 239 -93.43 -23.50 54.04
N GLU A 240 -94.27 -22.49 53.77
CA GLU A 240 -93.93 -21.36 52.89
C GLU A 240 -92.74 -20.54 53.40
N GLN A 241 -92.58 -20.42 54.72
CA GLN A 241 -91.46 -19.70 55.34
C GLN A 241 -90.17 -20.52 55.25
N ILE A 242 -90.26 -21.84 55.42
CA ILE A 242 -89.14 -22.77 55.26
C ILE A 242 -88.63 -22.75 53.81
N GLU A 243 -89.54 -22.76 52.84
CA GLU A 243 -89.19 -22.68 51.42
C GLU A 243 -88.54 -21.35 51.05
N SER A 244 -89.04 -20.23 51.61
CA SER A 244 -88.43 -18.91 51.44
C SER A 244 -87.00 -18.86 52.00
N LEU A 245 -86.75 -19.44 53.18
CA LEU A 245 -85.41 -19.54 53.78
C LEU A 245 -84.43 -20.30 52.89
N PHE A 246 -84.82 -21.50 52.43
CA PHE A 246 -83.99 -22.30 51.54
C PHE A 246 -83.82 -21.64 50.15
N ALA A 247 -84.82 -20.90 49.66
CA ALA A 247 -84.68 -20.11 48.44
C ALA A 247 -83.61 -19.01 48.61
N THR A 248 -83.59 -18.32 49.74
CA THR A 248 -82.57 -17.32 50.07
C THR A 248 -81.18 -17.95 50.22
N GLU A 249 -81.04 -19.06 50.93
CA GLU A 249 -79.77 -19.81 50.99
C GLU A 249 -79.25 -20.17 49.59
N ARG A 250 -80.11 -20.80 48.77
CA ARG A 250 -79.77 -21.19 47.39
C ARG A 250 -79.35 -19.98 46.57
N SER A 251 -79.96 -18.82 46.77
CA SER A 251 -79.60 -17.58 46.08
C SER A 251 -78.18 -17.11 46.42
N TYR A 252 -77.77 -17.15 47.70
CA TYR A 252 -76.41 -16.76 48.10
C TYR A 252 -75.36 -17.76 47.64
N ARG A 253 -75.64 -19.07 47.71
CA ARG A 253 -74.76 -20.11 47.13
C ARG A 253 -74.64 -19.97 45.62
N LYS A 254 -75.71 -19.56 44.92
CA LYS A 254 -75.68 -19.26 43.49
C LYS A 254 -74.78 -18.05 43.21
N ARG A 255 -74.95 -16.93 43.93
CA ARG A 255 -74.08 -15.74 43.82
C ARG A 255 -72.60 -16.05 44.06
N ALA A 256 -72.29 -16.90 45.04
CA ALA A 256 -70.92 -17.36 45.30
C ALA A 256 -70.33 -18.15 44.12
N ARG A 257 -71.11 -19.07 43.54
CA ARG A 257 -70.71 -19.84 42.35
C ARG A 257 -70.55 -18.96 41.11
N ASP A 258 -71.48 -18.03 40.89
CA ASP A 258 -71.44 -17.09 39.76
C ASP A 258 -70.19 -16.20 39.85
N LEU A 259 -69.83 -15.74 41.06
CA LEU A 259 -68.62 -14.94 41.28
C LEU A 259 -67.33 -15.77 41.12
N GLN A 260 -67.32 -17.03 41.56
CA GLN A 260 -66.21 -17.95 41.31
C GLN A 260 -66.02 -18.17 39.80
N LYS A 261 -67.13 -18.36 39.07
CA LYS A 261 -67.13 -18.48 37.61
C LYS A 261 -66.51 -17.24 36.95
N GLN A 262 -66.85 -16.03 37.39
CA GLN A 262 -66.25 -14.79 36.88
C GLN A 262 -64.73 -14.71 37.14
N ILE A 263 -64.25 -15.18 38.31
CA ILE A 263 -62.80 -15.25 38.60
C ILE A 263 -62.11 -16.19 37.60
N ASP A 264 -62.69 -17.36 37.36
CA ASP A 264 -62.12 -18.38 36.50
C ASP A 264 -62.13 -17.91 35.03
N GLU A 265 -63.22 -17.28 34.58
CA GLU A 265 -63.32 -16.61 33.28
C GLU A 265 -62.26 -15.51 33.11
N ALA A 266 -62.01 -14.69 34.14
CA ALA A 266 -60.99 -13.64 34.11
C ALA A 266 -59.56 -14.21 34.07
N LYS A 267 -59.29 -15.32 34.78
CA LYS A 267 -58.01 -16.04 34.74
C LYS A 267 -57.77 -16.69 33.38
N ASP A 268 -58.79 -17.31 32.82
CA ASP A 268 -58.71 -17.91 31.49
C ASP A 268 -58.54 -16.85 30.40
N ALA A 269 -59.22 -15.69 30.52
CA ALA A 269 -58.98 -14.54 29.66
C ALA A 269 -57.54 -14.01 29.79
N PHE A 270 -56.96 -13.98 31.00
CA PHE A 270 -55.54 -13.65 31.18
C PHE A 270 -54.60 -14.67 30.53
N ARG A 271 -54.83 -15.97 30.70
CA ARG A 271 -54.05 -17.04 30.05
C ARG A 271 -54.13 -16.96 28.53
N ARG A 272 -55.34 -16.79 27.97
CA ARG A 272 -55.55 -16.60 26.52
C ARG A 272 -54.75 -15.41 25.99
N ARG A 273 -54.70 -14.30 26.74
CA ARG A 273 -53.88 -13.12 26.38
C ARG A 273 -52.39 -13.40 26.42
N GLN A 274 -51.88 -14.07 27.46
CA GLN A 274 -50.46 -14.44 27.52
C GLN A 274 -50.07 -15.39 26.38
N ASN A 275 -50.94 -16.34 26.04
CA ASN A 275 -50.72 -17.26 24.91
C ASN A 275 -50.77 -16.51 23.57
N CYS A 276 -51.70 -15.59 23.37
CA CYS A 276 -51.77 -14.75 22.18
C CYS A 276 -50.52 -13.88 22.04
N ALA A 277 -50.09 -13.20 23.10
CA ALA A 277 -48.88 -12.39 23.11
C ALA A 277 -47.62 -13.24 22.83
N ARG A 278 -47.55 -14.48 23.34
CA ARG A 278 -46.47 -15.42 23.04
C ARG A 278 -46.51 -15.88 21.58
N ALA A 279 -47.69 -16.18 21.05
CA ALA A 279 -47.87 -16.55 19.65
C ALA A 279 -47.47 -15.41 18.71
N GLN A 280 -47.88 -14.17 18.99
CA GLN A 280 -47.47 -12.99 18.24
C GLN A 280 -45.96 -12.75 18.33
N ARG A 281 -45.35 -12.91 19.51
CA ARG A 281 -43.89 -12.83 19.69
C ARG A 281 -43.15 -13.86 18.83
N ASN A 282 -43.61 -15.11 18.86
CA ASN A 282 -43.03 -16.16 18.03
C ASN A 282 -43.22 -15.84 16.55
N GLN A 283 -44.38 -15.32 16.16
CA GLN A 283 -44.65 -14.89 14.79
C GLN A 283 -43.73 -13.76 14.33
N THR A 284 -43.39 -12.79 15.20
CA THR A 284 -42.41 -11.74 14.87
C THR A 284 -40.99 -12.29 14.69
N VAL A 285 -40.57 -13.26 15.50
CA VAL A 285 -39.29 -13.96 15.31
C VAL A 285 -39.30 -14.72 13.98
N THR A 286 -40.35 -15.49 13.70
CA THR A 286 -40.49 -16.25 12.45
C THR A 286 -40.54 -15.31 11.23
N ARG A 287 -41.19 -14.15 11.31
CA ARG A 287 -41.17 -13.15 10.22
C ARG A 287 -39.76 -12.60 9.99
N ALA A 288 -38.99 -12.34 11.05
CA ALA A 288 -37.61 -11.90 10.93
C ALA A 288 -36.71 -13.01 10.34
N GLU A 289 -36.90 -14.26 10.75
CA GLU A 289 -36.20 -15.42 10.19
C GLU A 289 -36.57 -15.67 8.71
N ASN A 290 -37.83 -15.46 8.33
CA ASN A 290 -38.31 -15.58 6.94
C ASN A 290 -37.75 -14.48 6.02
N LYS A 291 -37.35 -13.32 6.56
CA LYS A 291 -36.58 -12.32 5.80
C LYS A 291 -35.15 -12.79 5.48
N GLY A 292 -34.72 -13.88 6.10
CA GLY A 292 -33.48 -14.58 5.80
C GLY A 292 -32.24 -13.92 6.42
N LEU A 293 -31.25 -14.76 6.71
CA LEU A 293 -29.87 -14.35 6.94
C LEU A 293 -29.06 -14.32 5.62
N GLY A 294 -29.71 -14.60 4.49
CA GLY A 294 -29.05 -14.84 3.21
C GLY A 294 -28.37 -16.21 3.18
N SER A 295 -27.58 -16.46 2.14
CA SER A 295 -26.86 -17.71 1.96
C SER A 295 -25.74 -17.89 2.99
N ASN A 296 -25.36 -19.15 3.22
CA ASN A 296 -24.14 -19.54 3.93
C ASN A 296 -23.71 -20.93 3.42
N PRO A 297 -22.57 -21.05 2.71
CA PRO A 297 -21.60 -20.01 2.42
C PRO A 297 -22.13 -18.92 1.46
N ILE A 298 -21.48 -17.76 1.44
CA ILE A 298 -21.68 -16.74 0.42
C ILE A 298 -20.53 -16.81 -0.58
N ARG A 299 -20.83 -16.58 -1.87
CA ARG A 299 -19.80 -16.50 -2.90
C ARG A 299 -19.31 -15.06 -3.05
N ILE A 300 -18.00 -14.86 -3.01
CA ILE A 300 -17.34 -13.55 -3.10
C ILE A 300 -16.37 -13.61 -4.27
N LEU A 301 -16.55 -12.70 -5.25
CA LEU A 301 -15.58 -12.53 -6.32
C LEU A 301 -14.27 -11.98 -5.72
N GLY A 302 -13.13 -12.57 -6.08
CA GLY A 302 -11.82 -12.29 -5.46
C GLY A 302 -11.64 -12.96 -4.10
N GLY A 303 -12.51 -13.91 -3.73
CA GLY A 303 -12.43 -14.64 -2.46
C GLY A 303 -11.12 -15.43 -2.29
N GLU A 304 -10.48 -15.79 -3.40
CA GLU A 304 -9.22 -16.50 -3.44
C GLU A 304 -8.02 -15.70 -2.91
N ASP A 305 -8.12 -14.36 -2.97
CA ASP A 305 -7.07 -13.42 -2.55
C ASP A 305 -7.10 -13.16 -1.04
N PHE A 306 -8.22 -13.49 -0.37
CA PHE A 306 -8.37 -13.31 1.07
C PHE A 306 -7.53 -14.32 1.88
N PRO A 307 -7.04 -13.93 3.08
CA PRO A 307 -6.27 -14.83 3.93
C PRO A 307 -7.06 -16.10 4.26
N ARG A 308 -6.37 -17.25 4.20
CA ARG A 308 -6.95 -18.54 4.58
C ARG A 308 -6.94 -18.69 6.10
N GLY A 309 -8.10 -18.91 6.70
CA GLY A 309 -8.27 -18.99 8.15
C GLY A 309 -9.56 -18.30 8.61
N THR A 310 -9.73 -18.17 9.92
CA THR A 310 -10.87 -17.43 10.48
C THR A 310 -10.59 -15.93 10.41
N ILE A 311 -11.38 -15.21 9.64
CA ILE A 311 -11.27 -13.77 9.39
C ILE A 311 -12.62 -13.09 9.62
N THR A 312 -12.62 -11.78 9.80
CA THR A 312 -13.85 -10.97 9.85
C THR A 312 -13.92 -10.08 8.63
N LEU A 313 -15.03 -10.16 7.91
CA LEU A 313 -15.33 -9.32 6.74
C LEU A 313 -16.34 -8.24 7.12
N GLU A 314 -16.16 -7.05 6.57
CA GLU A 314 -17.14 -5.98 6.58
C GLU A 314 -17.88 -5.94 5.24
N ILE A 315 -19.21 -6.08 5.30
CA ILE A 315 -20.07 -6.12 4.11
C ILE A 315 -21.24 -5.17 4.34
N GLY A 316 -21.22 -4.02 3.66
CA GLY A 316 -22.26 -2.99 3.78
C GLY A 316 -22.46 -2.44 5.21
N GLY A 317 -21.45 -2.51 6.07
CA GLY A 317 -21.50 -2.12 7.49
C GLY A 317 -21.87 -3.25 8.47
N GLY A 318 -22.20 -4.45 7.96
CA GLY A 318 -22.36 -5.66 8.76
C GLY A 318 -21.03 -6.41 8.90
N LEU A 319 -20.80 -7.03 10.07
CA LEU A 319 -19.59 -7.79 10.37
C LEU A 319 -19.86 -9.29 10.32
N PHE A 320 -19.07 -10.00 9.53
CA PHE A 320 -19.23 -11.42 9.26
C PHE A 320 -17.92 -12.14 9.53
N THR A 321 -17.86 -12.93 10.62
CA THR A 321 -16.69 -13.74 10.93
C THR A 321 -16.85 -15.14 10.34
N GLY A 322 -15.84 -15.65 9.67
CA GLY A 322 -15.90 -16.90 8.91
C GLY A 322 -14.56 -17.28 8.30
N TYR A 323 -14.56 -18.21 7.35
CA TYR A 323 -13.35 -18.62 6.62
C TYR A 323 -13.66 -18.87 5.14
N PHE A 324 -12.65 -18.73 4.29
CA PHE A 324 -12.75 -19.05 2.86
C PHE A 324 -12.38 -20.51 2.58
N ASN A 325 -13.12 -21.13 1.66
CA ASN A 325 -12.69 -22.28 0.88
C ASN A 325 -12.89 -21.92 -0.59
N ASP A 326 -11.80 -21.68 -1.32
CA ASP A 326 -11.79 -21.05 -2.63
C ASP A 326 -12.49 -19.67 -2.61
N ASP A 327 -13.55 -19.49 -3.39
CA ASP A 327 -14.36 -18.26 -3.52
C ASP A 327 -15.61 -18.25 -2.61
N LEU A 328 -15.77 -19.28 -1.78
CA LEU A 328 -16.89 -19.45 -0.85
C LEU A 328 -16.50 -19.09 0.57
N PHE A 329 -17.15 -18.08 1.13
CA PHE A 329 -16.99 -17.65 2.52
C PHE A 329 -18.04 -18.27 3.44
N TYR A 330 -17.58 -19.09 4.38
CA TYR A 330 -18.40 -19.79 5.37
C TYR A 330 -18.55 -18.94 6.62
N ILE A 331 -19.73 -18.36 6.79
CA ILE A 331 -20.04 -17.45 7.89
C ILE A 331 -20.28 -18.25 9.18
N GLN A 332 -19.48 -17.99 10.20
CA GLN A 332 -19.62 -18.56 11.55
C GLN A 332 -20.37 -17.62 12.50
N SER A 333 -20.14 -16.30 12.39
CA SER A 333 -20.82 -15.30 13.22
C SER A 333 -21.22 -14.06 12.42
N ARG A 334 -22.26 -13.36 12.92
CA ARG A 334 -22.89 -12.21 12.29
C ARG A 334 -23.15 -11.15 13.35
N ASN A 335 -22.63 -9.94 13.17
CA ASN A 335 -22.80 -8.85 14.11
C ASN A 335 -22.93 -7.51 13.39
N HIS A 336 -23.89 -6.68 13.80
CA HIS A 336 -23.99 -5.31 13.34
C HIS A 336 -23.95 -4.38 14.56
N PRO A 337 -22.80 -3.74 14.86
CA PRO A 337 -22.62 -2.98 16.11
C PRO A 337 -23.67 -1.89 16.33
N GLY A 338 -24.05 -1.16 15.28
CA GLY A 338 -25.11 -0.14 15.32
C GLY A 338 -26.47 -0.72 15.72
N ASN A 339 -26.98 -1.69 14.97
CA ASN A 339 -28.25 -2.37 15.27
C ASN A 339 -28.26 -3.08 16.63
N SER A 340 -27.17 -3.71 17.05
CA SER A 340 -27.05 -4.31 18.38
C SER A 340 -27.21 -3.26 19.49
N LYS A 341 -26.58 -2.08 19.36
CA LYS A 341 -26.75 -0.96 20.30
C LYS A 341 -28.19 -0.41 20.27
N GLN A 342 -28.77 -0.23 19.09
CA GLN A 342 -30.14 0.26 18.94
C GLN A 342 -31.16 -0.69 19.56
N ALA A 343 -31.05 -2.00 19.29
CA ALA A 343 -31.91 -3.03 19.86
C ALA A 343 -31.82 -3.04 21.39
N ARG A 344 -30.62 -2.88 21.95
CA ARG A 344 -30.40 -2.76 23.40
C ARG A 344 -31.06 -1.51 24.00
N ASN A 345 -31.00 -0.37 23.31
CA ASN A 345 -31.62 0.87 23.75
C ASN A 345 -33.16 0.79 23.71
N GLN A 346 -33.72 0.23 22.63
CA GLN A 346 -35.15 -0.07 22.50
C GLN A 346 -35.61 -1.15 23.49
N ALA A 347 -34.70 -2.03 23.92
CA ALA A 347 -34.98 -2.97 24.99
C ALA A 347 -35.21 -2.25 26.35
N ARG A 348 -34.48 -1.16 26.60
CA ARG A 348 -34.50 -0.39 27.85
C ARG A 348 -35.65 0.63 27.94
N GLN A 349 -36.15 1.14 26.82
CA GLN A 349 -37.26 2.10 26.83
C GLN A 349 -38.59 1.41 27.18
N GLU A 350 -39.24 1.84 28.25
CA GLU A 350 -40.63 1.48 28.58
C GLU A 350 -41.61 2.29 27.72
N GLN A 351 -41.82 1.89 26.47
CA GLN A 351 -42.86 2.55 25.66
C GLN A 351 -44.26 2.06 26.06
N THR A 352 -45.11 3.01 26.48
CA THR A 352 -46.55 2.85 26.68
C THR A 352 -47.27 3.03 25.34
N GLY A 353 -47.33 1.99 24.53
CA GLY A 353 -48.06 1.99 23.25
C GLY A 353 -49.33 1.11 23.29
N PRO A 354 -50.44 1.52 22.63
CA PRO A 354 -51.64 0.71 22.47
C PRO A 354 -51.45 -0.30 21.33
N GLY A 355 -50.62 -1.33 21.54
CA GLY A 355 -50.09 -2.14 20.43
C GLY A 355 -50.59 -3.58 20.34
N SER A 356 -51.46 -4.06 21.22
CA SER A 356 -51.95 -5.44 21.10
C SER A 356 -53.35 -5.47 20.48
N ASN A 357 -53.51 -6.19 19.37
CA ASN A 357 -54.82 -6.69 18.88
C ASN A 357 -55.49 -7.67 19.87
N CYS A 358 -54.95 -7.81 21.08
CA CYS A 358 -55.55 -8.53 22.19
C CYS A 358 -56.58 -7.62 22.86
N GLU A 359 -57.82 -8.10 22.94
CA GLU A 359 -58.98 -7.39 23.49
C GLU A 359 -58.70 -6.72 24.86
N PRO A 360 -59.11 -5.44 25.07
CA PRO A 360 -58.88 -4.73 26.32
C PRO A 360 -59.72 -5.33 27.46
N PRO A 361 -59.23 -5.32 28.72
CA PRO A 361 -59.99 -5.85 29.83
C PRO A 361 -61.25 -5.01 30.11
N PRO A 362 -62.37 -5.62 30.51
CA PRO A 362 -63.42 -4.88 31.19
C PRO A 362 -62.85 -4.32 32.50
N LYS A 363 -63.13 -3.04 32.79
CA LYS A 363 -62.74 -2.42 34.06
C LYS A 363 -63.47 -3.13 35.19
N PRO A 364 -62.78 -3.63 36.23
CA PRO A 364 -63.47 -4.20 37.39
C PRO A 364 -64.16 -3.06 38.14
N GLU A 365 -65.49 -3.16 38.25
CA GLU A 365 -66.30 -2.19 38.97
C GLU A 365 -66.21 -2.43 40.49
N PRO A 366 -66.16 -1.37 41.32
CA PRO A 366 -66.22 -1.51 42.76
C PRO A 366 -67.55 -2.13 43.18
N TYR A 367 -67.48 -3.13 44.06
CA TYR A 367 -68.65 -3.84 44.52
C TYR A 367 -69.13 -3.29 45.87
N TYR A 368 -70.41 -2.97 45.92
CA TYR A 368 -71.12 -2.54 47.13
C TYR A 368 -72.07 -3.66 47.51
N PHE A 369 -72.09 -4.03 48.80
CA PHE A 369 -73.09 -4.97 49.32
C PHE A 369 -73.82 -4.38 50.51
N GLU A 370 -75.06 -4.83 50.65
CA GLU A 370 -75.94 -4.62 51.78
C GLU A 370 -76.77 -5.89 51.91
N ASP A 371 -76.38 -6.76 52.83
CA ASP A 371 -77.01 -8.07 53.01
C ASP A 371 -77.72 -8.13 54.35
N SER A 372 -78.91 -8.71 54.29
CA SER A 372 -79.82 -8.93 55.40
C SER A 372 -79.61 -10.35 55.94
N ILE A 373 -79.15 -10.51 57.18
CA ILE A 373 -78.99 -11.82 57.83
C ILE A 373 -80.03 -12.03 58.96
N PRO A 374 -80.57 -13.25 59.12
CA PRO A 374 -81.48 -13.59 60.19
C PRO A 374 -80.69 -13.69 61.48
N ARG A 375 -81.33 -13.34 62.60
CA ARG A 375 -80.68 -13.37 63.90
C ARG A 375 -80.48 -14.83 64.33
N VAL A 376 -79.27 -15.36 64.15
CA VAL A 376 -78.90 -16.70 64.65
C VAL A 376 -78.85 -16.65 66.17
N GLN A 377 -79.55 -17.57 66.83
CA GLN A 377 -79.34 -17.84 68.25
C GLN A 377 -77.96 -18.50 68.40
N SER A 378 -76.94 -17.75 68.79
CA SER A 378 -75.69 -18.36 69.23
C SER A 378 -75.88 -18.92 70.64
N GLN A 379 -75.60 -20.21 70.84
CA GLN A 379 -75.32 -20.73 72.16
C GLN A 379 -74.00 -20.13 72.67
N ILE A 380 -74.09 -19.34 73.74
CA ILE A 380 -72.94 -19.02 74.59
C ILE A 380 -73.26 -19.65 75.95
N ASN A 381 -72.44 -20.59 76.40
CA ASN A 381 -72.50 -21.19 77.74
C ASN A 381 -73.87 -21.78 78.14
N GLY A 382 -74.46 -22.61 77.28
CA GLY A 382 -75.57 -23.50 77.68
C GLY A 382 -76.87 -22.80 78.11
N SER A 383 -77.06 -21.51 77.87
CA SER A 383 -78.30 -20.78 78.18
C SER A 383 -78.81 -19.96 76.99
N PHE A 384 -80.08 -20.14 76.65
CA PHE A 384 -80.77 -19.40 75.58
C PHE A 384 -81.14 -17.99 76.06
N VAL A 385 -80.48 -16.95 75.54
CA VAL A 385 -80.91 -15.56 75.74
C VAL A 385 -81.69 -15.08 74.52
N ILE A 386 -83.01 -15.01 74.65
CA ILE A 386 -83.90 -14.36 73.68
C ILE A 386 -83.86 -12.86 73.97
N VAL A 387 -83.18 -12.06 73.13
CA VAL A 387 -83.38 -10.60 73.14
C VAL A 387 -84.67 -10.29 72.39
N LYS A 388 -85.80 -10.25 73.11
CA LYS A 388 -87.11 -9.82 72.60
C LYS A 388 -87.32 -8.33 72.92
N LYS A 389 -87.34 -7.47 71.90
CA LYS A 389 -88.42 -6.50 71.63
C LYS A 389 -88.11 -5.60 70.42
N GLY A 390 -89.06 -5.51 69.49
CA GLY A 390 -89.21 -4.40 68.54
C GLY A 390 -88.86 -4.70 67.07
N ARG A 391 -89.89 -4.94 66.26
CA ARG A 391 -90.05 -4.86 64.78
C ARG A 391 -88.79 -4.93 63.87
N SER A 392 -88.80 -5.95 63.00
CA SER A 392 -87.84 -6.32 61.93
C SER A 392 -86.46 -6.81 62.38
N ALA A 393 -86.36 -8.13 62.56
CA ALA A 393 -85.19 -8.85 63.06
C ALA A 393 -84.21 -9.26 61.94
N VAL A 394 -83.64 -8.27 61.25
CA VAL A 394 -82.66 -8.47 60.19
C VAL A 394 -81.43 -7.62 60.52
N LEU A 395 -80.28 -8.26 60.72
CA LEU A 395 -79.01 -7.54 60.79
C LEU A 395 -78.60 -7.19 59.36
N VAL A 396 -78.49 -5.91 59.06
CA VAL A 396 -78.02 -5.44 57.76
C VAL A 396 -76.51 -5.25 57.86
N THR A 397 -75.74 -6.05 57.12
CA THR A 397 -74.29 -5.86 56.96
C THR A 397 -74.04 -5.19 55.62
N SER A 398 -73.54 -3.95 55.63
CA SER A 398 -73.16 -3.23 54.41
C SER A 398 -71.67 -2.93 54.37
N GLY A 399 -71.12 -2.86 53.16
CA GLY A 399 -69.70 -2.60 52.95
C GLY A 399 -69.37 -2.28 51.50
N LYS A 400 -68.30 -1.52 51.31
CA LYS A 400 -67.72 -1.24 50.00
C LYS A 400 -66.42 -2.02 49.87
N ILE A 401 -66.27 -2.77 48.79
CA ILE A 401 -65.01 -3.42 48.47
C ILE A 401 -64.51 -2.88 47.13
N SER A 402 -63.40 -2.13 47.17
CA SER A 402 -62.80 -1.53 45.98
C SER A 402 -61.56 -2.31 45.56
N PRO A 403 -61.40 -2.66 44.27
CA PRO A 403 -60.19 -3.31 43.78
C PRO A 403 -58.99 -2.36 43.93
N ARG A 404 -57.87 -2.87 44.45
CA ARG A 404 -56.64 -2.07 44.63
C ARG A 404 -55.79 -2.16 43.37
N ILE A 405 -56.22 -1.49 42.30
CA ILE A 405 -55.50 -1.57 41.01
C ILE A 405 -54.59 -0.35 40.83
N LYS A 406 -53.28 -0.58 40.80
CA LYS A 406 -52.40 0.23 39.96
C LYS A 406 -52.71 -0.16 38.52
N VAL A 407 -53.32 0.74 37.75
CA VAL A 407 -53.60 0.53 36.32
C VAL A 407 -52.25 0.47 35.60
N GLY A 408 -51.69 -0.72 35.50
CA GLY A 408 -50.42 -0.96 34.81
C GLY A 408 -50.67 -1.83 33.59
N GLY A 409 -50.82 -1.17 32.43
CA GLY A 409 -50.54 -1.65 31.06
C GLY A 409 -51.11 -3.00 30.62
N GLY A 410 -51.84 -2.99 29.49
CA GLY A 410 -52.10 -4.22 28.74
C GLY A 410 -50.82 -4.97 28.33
N PRO A 411 -50.95 -6.19 27.79
CA PRO A 411 -49.81 -6.95 27.26
C PRO A 411 -48.99 -6.08 26.30
N ARG A 412 -47.71 -5.87 26.60
CA ARG A 412 -46.81 -5.04 25.80
C ARG A 412 -46.14 -5.94 24.77
N LEU A 413 -46.40 -5.72 23.47
CA LEU A 413 -45.66 -6.40 22.41
C LEU A 413 -44.39 -5.58 22.09
N PRO A 414 -43.19 -6.16 22.16
CA PRO A 414 -41.97 -5.50 21.75
C PRO A 414 -41.73 -5.76 20.26
N GLU A 415 -42.53 -5.17 19.38
CA GLU A 415 -42.24 -5.23 17.93
C GLU A 415 -40.89 -4.58 17.58
N GLN A 416 -40.41 -3.65 18.40
CA GLN A 416 -39.28 -2.81 18.03
C GLN A 416 -37.88 -3.35 18.38
N SER A 417 -37.71 -4.51 19.05
CA SER A 417 -36.37 -4.95 19.49
C SER A 417 -35.63 -5.85 18.50
N LEU A 418 -36.28 -6.29 17.42
CA LEU A 418 -35.66 -7.07 16.35
C LEU A 418 -35.34 -6.14 15.18
N ILE A 419 -34.06 -5.97 14.88
CA ILE A 419 -33.60 -5.10 13.79
C ILE A 419 -32.92 -5.98 12.75
N HIS A 420 -33.38 -5.86 11.50
CA HIS A 420 -32.83 -6.60 10.37
C HIS A 420 -31.92 -5.68 9.56
N PHE A 421 -30.71 -6.16 9.28
CA PHE A 421 -29.79 -5.58 8.32
C PHE A 421 -29.68 -6.51 7.11
N TRP A 422 -29.59 -5.92 5.92
CA TRP A 422 -29.45 -6.64 4.66
C TRP A 422 -28.45 -5.91 3.77
N ALA A 423 -27.44 -6.62 3.31
CA ALA A 423 -26.53 -6.19 2.25
C ALA A 423 -26.92 -6.94 0.97
N GLU A 424 -27.11 -6.19 -0.13
CA GLU A 424 -27.51 -6.76 -1.42
C GLU A 424 -26.35 -7.50 -2.10
N ALA A 425 -26.68 -8.32 -3.10
CA ALA A 425 -25.67 -8.80 -4.04
C ALA A 425 -25.02 -7.61 -4.76
N GLY A 426 -23.71 -7.66 -4.96
CA GLY A 426 -22.91 -6.54 -5.46
C GLY A 426 -22.32 -5.65 -4.37
N SER A 427 -22.53 -5.98 -3.09
CA SER A 427 -21.93 -5.20 -1.99
C SER A 427 -20.43 -5.43 -1.91
N THR A 428 -19.67 -4.36 -1.69
CA THR A 428 -18.22 -4.43 -1.45
C THR A 428 -17.95 -5.18 -0.15
N VAL A 429 -16.96 -6.06 -0.21
CA VAL A 429 -16.43 -6.84 0.90
C VAL A 429 -15.03 -6.32 1.18
N THR A 430 -14.77 -5.93 2.42
CA THR A 430 -13.42 -5.60 2.88
C THR A 430 -13.07 -6.45 4.11
N LEU A 431 -11.77 -6.68 4.30
CA LEU A 431 -11.29 -7.36 5.50
C LEU A 431 -11.36 -6.40 6.68
N LYS A 432 -12.08 -6.78 7.74
CA LYS A 432 -12.12 -6.05 9.01
C LYS A 432 -11.02 -6.56 9.92
N THR A 433 -9.80 -6.23 9.57
CA THR A 433 -8.63 -6.51 10.39
C THR A 433 -7.74 -5.29 10.41
N ASP A 434 -7.11 -5.06 11.55
CA ASP A 434 -6.02 -4.12 11.77
C ASP A 434 -4.74 -4.64 11.06
N LEU A 435 -4.84 -4.96 9.77
CA LEU A 435 -3.68 -5.39 9.00
C LEU A 435 -2.94 -4.14 8.56
N PRO A 436 -1.73 -3.89 9.12
CA PRO A 436 -0.97 -2.72 8.74
C PRO A 436 -0.63 -2.76 7.27
N MET A 437 -0.66 -1.59 6.64
CA MET A 437 -0.32 -1.38 5.24
C MET A 437 1.12 -0.92 5.16
N TYR A 438 1.95 -1.65 4.41
CA TYR A 438 3.38 -1.40 4.29
C TYR A 438 3.67 -0.77 2.94
N TYR A 439 4.47 0.30 2.94
CA TYR A 439 4.87 1.02 1.75
C TYR A 439 6.38 1.18 1.72
N ILE A 440 7.02 0.77 0.62
CA ILE A 440 8.45 0.99 0.39
C ILE A 440 8.64 2.41 -0.10
N VAL A 441 9.38 3.19 0.69
CA VAL A 441 9.66 4.60 0.40
C VAL A 441 10.97 4.73 -0.36
N SER A 442 12.05 4.11 0.11
CA SER A 442 13.36 4.22 -0.51
C SER A 442 14.19 2.97 -0.23
N THR A 443 15.04 2.61 -1.19
CA THR A 443 16.12 1.61 -1.03
C THR A 443 17.41 2.22 -0.51
N ILE A 444 17.48 3.56 -0.38
CA ILE A 444 18.55 4.29 0.31
C ILE A 444 18.07 4.65 1.72
N PRO A 445 18.91 4.48 2.76
CA PRO A 445 18.63 4.98 4.11
C PRO A 445 18.35 6.48 4.16
N GLY A 446 17.57 6.91 5.15
CA GLY A 446 17.22 8.32 5.33
C GLY A 446 16.01 8.50 6.24
N THR A 447 15.49 9.72 6.26
CA THR A 447 14.43 10.16 7.18
C THR A 447 13.16 10.54 6.40
N VAL A 448 12.02 9.96 6.80
CA VAL A 448 10.71 10.37 6.31
C VAL A 448 10.31 11.67 7.00
N LEU A 449 10.21 12.76 6.25
CA LEU A 449 9.84 14.08 6.78
C LEU A 449 8.32 14.27 6.81
N GLN A 450 7.61 13.75 5.80
CA GLN A 450 6.17 13.93 5.67
C GLN A 450 5.56 12.82 4.83
N VAL A 451 4.41 12.31 5.26
CA VAL A 451 3.57 11.38 4.49
C VAL A 451 2.27 12.08 4.12
N LYS A 452 1.87 12.00 2.86
CA LYS A 452 0.63 12.57 2.34
C LYS A 452 -0.14 11.55 1.51
N ALA A 453 -1.44 11.76 1.36
CA ALA A 453 -2.30 10.98 0.49
C ALA A 453 -3.41 11.86 -0.08
N TYR A 454 -4.03 11.42 -1.18
CA TYR A 454 -5.12 12.16 -1.80
C TYR A 454 -6.44 11.98 -1.06
N LYS A 455 -7.09 13.10 -0.76
CA LYS A 455 -8.40 13.16 -0.12
C LYS A 455 -9.42 13.82 -1.05
N ASP A 456 -10.62 13.25 -1.13
CA ASP A 456 -11.70 13.76 -1.97
C ASP A 456 -12.55 14.78 -1.19
N PHE A 457 -12.53 16.02 -1.68
CA PHE A 457 -13.37 17.11 -1.20
C PHE A 457 -14.44 17.46 -2.25
N ASN A 458 -15.50 16.65 -2.33
CA ASN A 458 -16.65 16.85 -3.21
C ASN A 458 -16.30 16.87 -4.72
N GLY A 459 -15.44 15.96 -5.14
CA GLY A 459 -14.99 15.80 -6.53
C GLY A 459 -13.65 16.45 -6.84
N GLU A 460 -13.09 17.24 -5.91
CA GLU A 460 -11.73 17.79 -6.02
C GLU A 460 -10.77 16.97 -5.14
N LYS A 461 -9.77 16.35 -5.77
CA LYS A 461 -8.71 15.62 -5.05
C LYS A 461 -7.66 16.61 -4.54
N ARG A 462 -7.33 16.53 -3.26
CA ARG A 462 -6.24 17.33 -2.67
C ARG A 462 -5.29 16.44 -1.88
N LEU A 463 -4.00 16.72 -2.01
CA LEU A 463 -2.97 16.03 -1.26
C LEU A 463 -2.93 16.57 0.18
N VAL A 464 -3.12 15.70 1.18
CA VAL A 464 -3.22 16.06 2.60
C VAL A 464 -2.33 15.17 3.43
N ASN A 465 -1.81 15.70 4.55
CA ASN A 465 -0.96 14.96 5.47
C ASN A 465 -1.69 13.78 6.11
N VAL A 466 -1.03 12.63 6.12
CA VAL A 466 -1.39 11.48 6.95
C VAL A 466 -0.65 11.63 8.27
N THR A 467 -1.34 11.46 9.40
CA THR A 467 -0.74 11.68 10.73
C THR A 467 -0.50 10.41 11.52
N ASP A 468 -1.15 9.31 11.15
CA ASP A 468 -1.10 8.04 11.86
C ASP A 468 -0.31 7.02 11.04
N TYR A 469 1.00 6.99 11.27
CA TYR A 469 1.92 6.09 10.59
C TYR A 469 3.18 5.87 11.43
N ASP A 470 3.80 4.72 11.23
CA ASP A 470 5.13 4.39 11.74
C ASP A 470 6.14 4.32 10.59
N VAL A 471 7.42 4.50 10.90
CA VAL A 471 8.52 4.36 9.95
C VAL A 471 9.45 3.27 10.45
N ILE A 472 9.73 2.27 9.62
CA ILE A 472 10.59 1.15 9.96
C ILE A 472 11.63 0.91 8.87
N THR A 473 12.71 0.22 9.23
CA THR A 473 13.72 -0.25 8.28
C THR A 473 13.63 -1.77 8.19
N VAL A 474 13.55 -2.30 6.97
CA VAL A 474 13.40 -3.73 6.70
C VAL A 474 14.41 -4.17 5.67
N THR A 475 15.10 -5.29 5.94
CA THR A 475 16.07 -5.89 5.02
C THR A 475 15.45 -7.10 4.31
N TYR A 476 15.42 -7.02 2.97
CA TYR A 476 15.02 -8.09 2.07
C TYR A 476 16.25 -8.65 1.37
N GLY A 477 16.77 -9.78 1.86
CA GLY A 477 17.98 -10.38 1.32
C GLY A 477 19.18 -9.44 1.50
N SER A 478 19.74 -8.93 0.40
CA SER A 478 20.85 -7.97 0.39
C SER A 478 20.41 -6.50 0.42
N ILE A 479 19.12 -6.21 0.30
CA ILE A 479 18.61 -4.84 0.14
C ILE A 479 17.92 -4.39 1.41
N THR A 480 18.28 -3.20 1.88
CA THR A 480 17.63 -2.57 3.02
C THR A 480 16.71 -1.46 2.53
N THR A 481 15.50 -1.39 3.08
CA THR A 481 14.47 -0.43 2.67
C THR A 481 13.97 0.37 3.85
N VAL A 482 13.62 1.63 3.60
CA VAL A 482 12.81 2.43 4.52
C VAL A 482 11.34 2.25 4.15
N GLN A 483 10.52 1.91 5.13
CA GLN A 483 9.10 1.69 4.95
C GLN A 483 8.26 2.59 5.83
N VAL A 484 7.11 3.01 5.29
CA VAL A 484 6.03 3.60 6.05
C VAL A 484 4.98 2.52 6.30
N VAL A 485 4.51 2.44 7.54
CA VAL A 485 3.51 1.49 7.99
C VAL A 485 2.29 2.27 8.46
N LEU A 486 1.16 2.10 7.77
CA LEU A 486 -0.13 2.61 8.25
C LEU A 486 -0.79 1.52 9.09
N PRO A 487 -1.42 1.82 10.23
CA PRO A 487 -2.10 0.81 11.04
C PRO A 487 -3.28 0.16 10.31
N ASP A 488 -3.96 0.93 9.46
CA ASP A 488 -5.09 0.52 8.64
C ASP A 488 -4.98 1.14 7.23
N ALA A 489 -5.69 0.58 6.25
CA ALA A 489 -5.89 1.23 4.96
C ALA A 489 -6.58 2.59 5.13
N LEU A 490 -6.16 3.60 4.37
CA LEU A 490 -6.76 4.94 4.44
C LEU A 490 -8.25 4.88 4.07
N THR A 491 -8.60 4.06 3.08
CA THR A 491 -9.99 3.86 2.65
C THR A 491 -10.85 3.06 3.64
N ALA A 492 -10.25 2.51 4.71
CA ALA A 492 -10.99 1.74 5.73
C ALA A 492 -11.96 2.60 6.55
N ASP A 493 -11.74 3.92 6.62
CA ASP A 493 -12.68 4.88 7.23
C ASP A 493 -13.38 5.72 6.15
N PRO A 494 -14.61 5.33 5.72
CA PRO A 494 -15.37 6.05 4.71
C PRO A 494 -15.72 7.49 5.12
N GLU A 495 -15.75 7.81 6.42
CA GLU A 495 -16.06 9.15 6.89
C GLU A 495 -14.94 10.14 6.55
N GLN A 496 -13.70 9.64 6.41
CA GLN A 496 -12.58 10.49 6.04
C GLN A 496 -12.55 10.82 4.55
N LYS A 497 -13.21 10.08 3.66
CA LYS A 497 -13.23 10.38 2.21
C LYS A 497 -11.83 10.42 1.56
N TRP A 498 -10.95 9.49 1.92
CA TRP A 498 -9.71 9.29 1.16
C TRP A 498 -10.02 8.84 -0.27
N ALA A 499 -9.25 9.32 -1.25
CA ALA A 499 -9.46 9.02 -2.67
C ALA A 499 -8.87 7.68 -3.11
N GLY A 500 -8.02 7.09 -2.26
CA GLY A 500 -7.32 5.84 -2.47
C GLY A 500 -6.35 5.57 -1.33
N ASP A 501 -5.60 4.48 -1.43
CA ASP A 501 -4.59 4.06 -0.43
C ASP A 501 -3.15 4.38 -0.86
N ASP A 502 -2.96 5.04 -2.00
CA ASP A 502 -1.63 5.49 -2.45
C ASP A 502 -1.13 6.63 -1.56
N ILE A 503 0.14 6.52 -1.15
CA ILE A 503 0.82 7.55 -0.37
C ILE A 503 1.99 8.16 -1.12
N TYR A 504 2.26 9.42 -0.81
CA TYR A 504 3.36 10.22 -1.31
C TYR A 504 4.19 10.70 -0.14
N VAL A 505 5.51 10.60 -0.27
CA VAL A 505 6.43 10.79 0.85
C VAL A 505 7.47 11.84 0.50
N THR A 506 7.58 12.85 1.35
CA THR A 506 8.75 13.73 1.37
C THR A 506 9.81 13.06 2.25
N PHE A 507 10.96 12.78 1.64
CA PHE A 507 12.02 11.97 2.23
C PHE A 507 13.34 12.71 2.11
N GLU A 508 14.13 12.70 3.18
CA GLU A 508 15.51 13.19 3.20
C GLU A 508 16.46 11.98 3.21
N SER A 509 17.13 11.77 2.09
CA SER A 509 18.07 10.67 1.90
C SER A 509 19.40 10.96 2.58
N ASP A 510 20.06 9.92 3.09
CA ASP A 510 21.43 10.00 3.59
C ASP A 510 22.45 10.23 2.45
N VAL A 511 22.02 10.11 1.19
CA VAL A 511 22.84 10.35 -0.01
C VAL A 511 22.33 11.59 -0.75
N GLY A 512 23.24 12.53 -0.99
CA GLY A 512 22.93 13.85 -1.53
C GLY A 512 22.77 14.90 -0.43
N PRO A 513 22.32 16.13 -0.75
CA PRO A 513 21.87 16.58 -2.07
C PRO A 513 23.03 16.99 -3.00
N ASN A 514 24.30 16.87 -2.59
CA ASN A 514 25.42 17.16 -3.48
C ASN A 514 25.47 16.12 -4.61
N ILE A 515 25.58 16.62 -5.85
CA ILE A 515 25.59 15.79 -7.05
C ILE A 515 26.76 14.80 -7.08
N VAL A 516 27.93 15.19 -6.57
CA VAL A 516 29.10 14.32 -6.52
C VAL A 516 28.83 13.14 -5.60
N ASP A 517 28.26 13.36 -4.41
CA ASP A 517 27.91 12.27 -3.48
C ASP A 517 26.93 11.26 -4.11
N ILE A 518 25.99 11.77 -4.92
CA ILE A 518 25.03 10.94 -5.66
C ILE A 518 25.74 10.11 -6.74
N LEU A 519 26.64 10.71 -7.52
CA LEU A 519 27.44 10.01 -8.54
C LEU A 519 28.35 8.96 -7.90
N GLU A 520 29.02 9.29 -6.80
CA GLU A 520 29.87 8.37 -6.03
C GLU A 520 29.07 7.17 -5.53
N TYR A 521 27.88 7.41 -4.97
CA TYR A 521 26.99 6.34 -4.52
C TYR A 521 26.58 5.42 -5.68
N LEU A 522 26.17 6.00 -6.81
CA LEU A 522 25.74 5.24 -7.97
C LEU A 522 26.87 4.37 -8.54
N ILE A 523 28.09 4.92 -8.67
CA ILE A 523 29.25 4.16 -9.13
C ILE A 523 29.58 3.04 -8.13
N ASN A 524 29.70 3.34 -6.84
CA ASN A 524 30.10 2.33 -5.85
C ASN A 524 29.10 1.18 -5.68
N ASN A 525 27.80 1.41 -5.90
CA ASN A 525 26.77 0.40 -5.69
C ASN A 525 26.32 -0.32 -6.97
N TYR A 526 26.47 0.32 -8.14
CA TYR A 526 25.94 -0.18 -9.41
C TYR A 526 26.97 -0.27 -10.55
N SER A 527 28.25 -0.01 -10.27
CA SER A 527 29.38 -0.13 -11.21
C SER A 527 30.48 -1.03 -10.64
N ASP A 528 31.30 -1.66 -11.49
CA ASP A 528 32.57 -2.29 -11.10
C ASP A 528 33.78 -1.38 -11.35
N LEU A 529 33.56 -0.18 -11.91
CA LEU A 529 34.60 0.79 -12.21
C LEU A 529 34.95 1.63 -10.99
N SER A 530 36.17 2.15 -11.01
CA SER A 530 36.65 3.08 -9.98
C SER A 530 36.41 4.53 -10.41
N MET A 531 36.58 5.47 -9.49
CA MET A 531 36.50 6.90 -9.75
C MET A 531 37.78 7.60 -9.32
N ASP A 532 38.16 8.66 -10.04
CA ASP A 532 39.27 9.51 -9.65
C ASP A 532 38.82 10.51 -8.58
N THR A 533 39.22 10.26 -7.33
CA THR A 533 38.80 11.06 -6.17
C THR A 533 39.21 12.53 -6.31
N THR A 534 40.34 12.82 -6.96
CA THR A 534 40.84 14.19 -7.13
C THR A 534 39.90 15.02 -8.01
N SER A 535 39.49 14.48 -9.16
CA SER A 535 38.56 15.16 -10.06
C SER A 535 37.18 15.34 -9.44
N PHE A 536 36.69 14.33 -8.70
CA PHE A 536 35.40 14.39 -8.01
C PHE A 536 35.40 15.44 -6.89
N ASP A 537 36.43 15.44 -6.02
CA ASP A 537 36.58 16.43 -4.95
C ASP A 537 36.65 17.87 -5.48
N ALA A 538 37.38 18.08 -6.60
CA ALA A 538 37.51 19.39 -7.22
C ALA A 538 36.17 19.92 -7.76
N VAL A 539 35.29 19.04 -8.25
CA VAL A 539 33.95 19.40 -8.76
C VAL A 539 32.93 19.52 -7.62
N LYS A 540 33.08 18.76 -6.54
CA LYS A 540 32.16 18.73 -5.39
C LYS A 540 31.91 20.10 -4.79
N ILE A 541 32.98 20.87 -4.58
CA ILE A 541 32.91 22.26 -4.06
C ILE A 541 32.13 23.17 -5.02
N LYS A 542 32.28 22.97 -6.32
CA LYS A 542 31.65 23.82 -7.35
C LYS A 542 30.16 23.53 -7.52
N LEU A 543 29.73 22.31 -7.18
CA LEU A 543 28.33 21.87 -7.24
C LEU A 543 27.57 22.04 -5.92
N GLU A 544 28.24 22.39 -4.82
CA GLU A 544 27.59 22.66 -3.53
C GLU A 544 26.41 23.66 -3.61
N PRO A 545 26.46 24.75 -4.41
CA PRO A 545 25.33 25.67 -4.56
C PRO A 545 24.15 25.12 -5.39
N PHE A 546 24.27 23.90 -5.92
CA PHE A 546 23.30 23.28 -6.84
C PHE A 546 22.81 21.92 -6.30
N PRO A 547 22.09 21.91 -5.16
CA PRO A 547 21.56 20.68 -4.57
C PRO A 547 20.57 19.96 -5.50
N ALA A 548 20.80 18.67 -5.74
CA ALA A 548 19.93 17.78 -6.48
C ALA A 548 19.00 17.00 -5.54
N ASN A 549 17.70 16.99 -5.86
CA ASN A 549 16.63 16.40 -5.04
C ASN A 549 15.67 15.65 -5.96
N PHE A 550 15.84 14.33 -6.09
CA PHE A 550 15.08 13.53 -7.03
C PHE A 550 15.00 12.06 -6.62
N ALA A 551 14.13 11.32 -7.29
CA ALA A 551 13.96 9.90 -7.16
C ALA A 551 14.05 9.22 -8.53
N ILE A 552 14.72 8.06 -8.58
CA ILE A 552 14.68 7.14 -9.71
C ILE A 552 13.60 6.11 -9.40
N LEU A 553 12.57 6.07 -10.24
CA LEU A 553 11.38 5.23 -10.07
C LEU A 553 11.32 4.06 -11.07
N ASP A 554 12.28 3.99 -11.98
CA ASP A 554 12.35 2.99 -13.05
C ASP A 554 13.76 2.39 -13.12
N ARG A 555 13.89 1.18 -13.68
CA ARG A 555 15.20 0.60 -13.96
C ARG A 555 15.83 1.28 -15.16
N LYS A 556 17.06 1.75 -15.02
CA LYS A 556 17.82 2.43 -16.08
C LYS A 556 19.25 1.92 -16.12
N ASN A 557 19.89 1.92 -17.29
CA ASN A 557 21.32 1.62 -17.39
C ASN A 557 22.15 2.65 -16.59
N ILE A 558 23.16 2.18 -15.84
CA ILE A 558 23.99 3.01 -14.96
C ILE A 558 24.69 4.14 -15.73
N VAL A 559 25.25 3.85 -16.90
CA VAL A 559 25.97 4.85 -17.70
C VAL A 559 25.00 5.94 -18.17
N ALA A 560 23.79 5.58 -18.57
CA ALA A 560 22.75 6.53 -18.96
C ALA A 560 22.32 7.45 -17.80
N VAL A 561 22.15 6.90 -16.60
CA VAL A 561 21.81 7.70 -15.41
C VAL A 561 22.94 8.66 -15.06
N LEU A 562 24.19 8.18 -15.05
CA LEU A 562 25.36 9.02 -14.75
C LEU A 562 25.54 10.14 -15.80
N GLN A 563 25.29 9.85 -17.08
CA GLN A 563 25.25 10.82 -18.18
C GLN A 563 24.21 11.91 -17.95
N GLU A 564 22.95 11.50 -17.70
CA GLU A 564 21.83 12.43 -17.48
C GLU A 564 22.12 13.37 -16.30
N ILE A 565 22.61 12.83 -15.18
CA ILE A 565 22.96 13.61 -13.98
C ILE A 565 24.11 14.56 -14.29
N ALA A 566 25.20 14.08 -14.92
CA ALA A 566 26.35 14.92 -15.25
C ALA A 566 25.97 16.05 -16.22
N PHE A 567 25.17 15.76 -17.24
CA PHE A 567 24.67 16.76 -18.19
C PHE A 567 23.85 17.84 -17.48
N GLN A 568 22.86 17.45 -16.66
CA GLN A 568 22.07 18.39 -15.86
C GLN A 568 22.93 19.13 -14.82
N ALA A 569 24.05 18.58 -14.38
CA ALA A 569 25.03 19.25 -13.52
C ALA A 569 25.99 20.21 -14.24
N ARG A 570 25.95 20.27 -15.59
CA ARG A 570 26.95 20.96 -16.43
C ARG A 570 28.36 20.39 -16.25
N CYS A 571 28.44 19.08 -16.11
CA CYS A 571 29.70 18.34 -16.00
C CYS A 571 29.88 17.42 -17.20
N SER A 572 31.14 17.12 -17.54
CA SER A 572 31.47 16.01 -18.42
C SER A 572 31.93 14.84 -17.57
N LEU A 573 31.39 13.66 -17.85
CA LEU A 573 31.83 12.39 -17.30
C LEU A 573 32.59 11.63 -18.38
N ARG A 574 33.82 11.21 -18.10
CA ARG A 574 34.63 10.39 -19.02
C ARG A 574 35.17 9.16 -18.31
N ILE A 575 35.36 8.09 -19.07
CA ILE A 575 35.97 6.85 -18.59
C ILE A 575 37.33 6.72 -19.27
N SER A 576 38.38 6.62 -18.47
CA SER A 576 39.73 6.33 -18.96
C SER A 576 40.35 5.24 -18.10
N ASN A 577 40.76 4.13 -18.73
CA ASN A 577 41.35 2.96 -18.07
C ASN A 577 40.50 2.35 -16.93
N GLY A 578 39.17 2.37 -17.06
CA GLY A 578 38.25 1.86 -16.03
C GLY A 578 38.13 2.76 -14.79
N VAL A 579 38.49 4.04 -14.95
CA VAL A 579 38.35 5.09 -13.94
C VAL A 579 37.45 6.19 -14.49
N PHE A 580 36.41 6.57 -13.74
CA PHE A 580 35.59 7.74 -14.02
C PHE A 580 36.30 9.03 -13.63
N TYR A 581 36.25 10.03 -14.50
CA TYR A 581 36.73 11.39 -14.25
C TYR A 581 35.60 12.38 -14.48
N LEU A 582 35.54 13.40 -13.63
CA LEU A 582 34.52 14.43 -13.68
C LEU A 582 35.15 15.81 -13.92
N THR A 583 34.65 16.56 -14.90
CA THR A 583 35.09 17.94 -15.17
C THR A 583 33.91 18.89 -15.13
N TYR A 584 34.07 20.02 -14.45
CA TYR A 584 33.05 21.09 -14.40
C TYR A 584 33.20 22.04 -15.59
N LEU A 585 32.24 22.00 -16.52
CA LEU A 585 32.29 22.70 -17.81
C LEU A 585 32.06 24.23 -17.77
N PRO A 586 31.47 24.83 -16.72
CA PRO A 586 31.35 26.29 -16.62
C PRO A 586 32.65 27.04 -16.38
N GLU A 587 33.70 26.38 -15.93
CA GLU A 587 35.01 27.01 -15.77
C GLU A 587 35.82 26.96 -17.06
N GLU A 588 36.65 27.98 -17.26
CA GLU A 588 37.60 28.00 -18.35
C GLU A 588 38.71 26.96 -18.06
N PRO A 589 38.88 25.96 -18.95
CA PRO A 589 39.90 24.94 -18.75
C PRO A 589 41.30 25.52 -18.92
N THR A 590 42.25 25.04 -18.13
CA THR A 590 43.68 25.36 -18.33
C THR A 590 44.25 24.48 -19.43
N ALA A 591 44.97 25.07 -20.38
CA ALA A 591 45.58 24.29 -21.46
C ALA A 591 46.59 23.28 -20.92
N VAL A 592 46.44 22.02 -21.32
CA VAL A 592 47.28 20.90 -20.90
C VAL A 592 48.52 20.79 -21.78
N ASP A 593 48.43 21.21 -23.05
CA ASP A 593 49.54 21.21 -24.00
C ASP A 593 49.39 22.33 -25.05
N THR A 594 50.45 22.53 -25.84
CA THR A 594 50.47 23.36 -27.04
C THR A 594 50.69 22.48 -28.27
N LEU A 595 49.82 22.58 -29.27
CA LEU A 595 50.03 21.98 -30.58
C LEU A 595 50.73 22.98 -31.48
N THR A 596 51.79 22.54 -32.14
CA THR A 596 52.52 23.32 -33.15
C THR A 596 52.41 22.66 -34.52
N GLU A 597 52.84 23.33 -35.58
CA GLU A 597 52.83 22.76 -36.94
C GLU A 597 53.63 21.46 -37.05
N ASP A 598 54.70 21.30 -36.27
CA ASP A 598 55.54 20.11 -36.26
C ASP A 598 54.84 18.89 -35.62
N ASP A 599 53.79 19.10 -34.83
CA ASP A 599 53.03 18.04 -34.16
C ASP A 599 51.90 17.46 -35.03
N ILE A 600 51.62 18.10 -36.18
CA ILE A 600 50.46 17.83 -37.02
C ILE A 600 50.89 17.14 -38.31
N GLU A 601 50.17 16.08 -38.69
CA GLU A 601 50.38 15.40 -39.96
C GLU A 601 50.06 16.34 -41.13
N ASN A 602 50.98 16.40 -42.10
CA ASN A 602 50.83 17.25 -43.28
C ASN A 602 49.54 16.92 -44.04
N GLN A 603 48.80 17.96 -44.47
CA GLN A 603 47.51 17.86 -45.17
C GLN A 603 46.35 17.24 -44.38
N SER A 604 46.47 17.07 -43.05
CA SER A 604 45.38 16.54 -42.21
C SER A 604 44.42 17.60 -41.66
N VAL A 605 44.80 18.89 -41.71
CA VAL A 605 44.03 19.97 -41.08
C VAL A 605 42.77 20.30 -41.87
N SER A 606 41.62 20.29 -41.19
CA SER A 606 40.36 20.83 -41.69
C SER A 606 39.68 21.69 -40.62
N VAL A 607 39.05 22.77 -41.06
CA VAL A 607 38.26 23.66 -40.18
C VAL A 607 36.84 23.69 -40.69
N THR A 608 35.91 23.22 -39.87
CA THR A 608 34.48 23.25 -40.15
C THR A 608 33.76 24.11 -39.12
N LEU A 609 32.50 24.46 -39.40
CA LEU A 609 31.61 25.16 -38.47
C LEU A 609 30.49 24.21 -38.08
N THR A 610 29.88 24.41 -36.91
CA THR A 610 28.61 23.75 -36.58
C THR A 610 27.56 24.15 -37.61
N ASP A 611 26.86 23.15 -38.15
CA ASP A 611 25.78 23.35 -39.11
C ASP A 611 24.63 24.12 -38.48
N THR A 612 24.00 24.97 -39.28
CA THR A 612 22.97 25.87 -38.75
C THR A 612 21.73 25.14 -38.31
N GLU A 613 21.41 23.97 -38.89
CA GLU A 613 20.30 23.10 -38.50
C GLU A 613 20.49 22.35 -37.18
N ASP A 614 21.73 22.24 -36.69
CA ASP A 614 22.03 21.58 -35.42
C ASP A 614 21.96 22.55 -34.22
N LEU A 615 21.67 23.82 -34.48
CA LEU A 615 21.64 24.85 -33.45
C LEU A 615 20.32 24.80 -32.68
N VAL A 616 20.37 25.10 -31.38
CA VAL A 616 19.16 25.17 -30.57
C VAL A 616 18.96 26.58 -30.10
N THR A 617 17.98 27.27 -30.67
CA THR A 617 17.69 28.69 -30.38
C THR A 617 16.49 28.89 -29.45
N LYS A 618 15.65 27.86 -29.30
CA LYS A 618 14.57 27.76 -28.31
C LYS A 618 14.73 26.47 -27.52
N TYR A 619 14.90 26.60 -26.21
CA TYR A 619 15.08 25.44 -25.32
C TYR A 619 13.92 25.42 -24.32
N ILE A 620 13.14 24.33 -24.35
CA ILE A 620 12.03 24.11 -23.43
C ILE A 620 12.50 23.13 -22.37
N VAL A 621 12.55 23.61 -21.14
CA VAL A 621 12.95 22.81 -19.98
C VAL A 621 11.69 22.38 -19.26
N GLU A 622 11.51 21.08 -19.14
CA GLU A 622 10.47 20.48 -18.31
C GLU A 622 11.06 20.13 -16.94
N TRP A 623 10.32 20.36 -15.87
CA TRP A 623 10.75 20.08 -14.50
C TRP A 623 9.55 19.90 -13.57
N ARG A 624 9.79 19.46 -12.34
CA ARG A 624 8.75 19.30 -11.32
C ARG A 624 9.21 19.81 -9.97
N LEU A 625 8.31 20.43 -9.23
CA LEU A 625 8.56 20.78 -7.83
C LEU A 625 8.32 19.58 -6.89
N SER A 626 7.31 18.78 -7.22
CA SER A 626 6.82 17.65 -6.43
C SER A 626 6.45 16.49 -7.35
N TYR A 627 6.63 15.26 -6.88
CA TYR A 627 6.29 14.05 -7.63
C TYR A 627 4.79 13.74 -7.63
N ALA A 628 4.00 14.42 -6.80
CA ALA A 628 2.54 14.31 -6.81
C ALA A 628 1.88 15.16 -7.93
N GLN A 629 2.64 16.02 -8.60
CA GLN A 629 2.16 16.88 -9.68
C GLN A 629 1.88 16.08 -10.95
N GLU A 630 0.72 16.31 -11.58
CA GLU A 630 0.32 15.58 -12.80
C GLU A 630 1.05 16.09 -14.05
N ASP A 631 1.23 17.41 -14.19
CA ASP A 631 1.84 18.06 -15.36
C ASP A 631 3.19 18.70 -15.02
N LEU A 632 4.21 18.50 -15.86
CA LEU A 632 5.51 19.15 -15.67
C LEU A 632 5.45 20.67 -15.92
N ASP A 633 6.11 21.42 -15.05
CA ASP A 633 6.33 22.85 -15.25
C ASP A 633 7.33 23.10 -16.38
N LYS A 634 7.18 24.24 -17.07
CA LYS A 634 8.00 24.55 -18.24
C LYS A 634 8.71 25.89 -18.10
N ILE A 635 10.00 25.91 -18.39
CA ILE A 635 10.80 27.14 -18.56
C ILE A 635 11.20 27.22 -20.04
N VAL A 636 10.79 28.29 -20.71
CA VAL A 636 11.11 28.51 -22.13
C VAL A 636 12.21 29.55 -22.25
N LEU A 637 13.37 29.13 -22.73
CA LEU A 637 14.52 29.99 -22.98
C LEU A 637 14.73 30.20 -24.48
N ARG A 638 15.21 31.39 -24.86
CA ARG A 638 15.48 31.75 -26.26
C ARG A 638 16.79 32.51 -26.39
N HIS A 639 17.62 32.12 -27.34
CA HIS A 639 18.90 32.77 -27.63
C HIS A 639 19.22 32.69 -29.13
N ASN A 640 19.84 33.72 -29.71
CA ASN A 640 20.18 33.84 -31.14
C ASN A 640 19.02 33.62 -32.15
N VAL A 641 17.76 33.67 -31.73
CA VAL A 641 16.58 33.48 -32.61
C VAL A 641 16.56 34.46 -33.79
N ASN A 642 16.92 35.73 -33.54
CA ASN A 642 16.97 36.75 -34.59
C ASN A 642 18.00 36.44 -35.69
N LYS A 643 19.02 35.62 -35.39
CA LYS A 643 20.12 35.30 -36.30
C LYS A 643 19.90 33.97 -37.04
N TYR A 644 19.45 32.93 -36.34
CA TYR A 644 19.36 31.57 -36.88
C TYR A 644 17.93 31.01 -37.00
N GLY A 645 16.91 31.83 -36.69
CA GLY A 645 15.51 31.38 -36.66
C GLY A 645 15.19 30.58 -35.40
N ILE A 646 14.00 29.95 -35.38
CA ILE A 646 13.54 29.11 -34.26
C ILE A 646 13.90 27.65 -34.55
N GLN A 647 14.71 27.07 -33.67
CA GLN A 647 15.07 25.65 -33.66
C GLN A 647 14.88 25.17 -32.22
N GLU A 648 13.98 24.21 -32.04
CA GLU A 648 13.39 23.87 -30.76
C GLU A 648 13.87 22.51 -30.26
N GLU A 649 14.30 22.47 -29.01
CA GLU A 649 14.59 21.23 -28.28
C GLU A 649 13.90 21.29 -26.92
N THR A 650 13.35 20.14 -26.50
CA THR A 650 12.73 19.95 -25.18
C THR A 650 13.55 18.95 -24.37
N TYR A 651 13.79 19.24 -23.09
CA TYR A 651 14.56 18.37 -22.20
C TYR A 651 14.01 18.38 -20.77
N ASP A 652 13.92 17.22 -20.13
CA ASP A 652 13.43 17.04 -18.75
C ASP A 652 14.59 17.15 -17.74
N TYR A 653 14.54 18.17 -16.89
CA TYR A 653 15.48 18.40 -15.79
C TYR A 653 14.93 17.80 -14.49
N TYR A 654 14.93 16.48 -14.41
CA TYR A 654 14.33 15.75 -13.28
C TYR A 654 15.18 15.77 -11.99
N ILE A 655 16.47 16.12 -12.04
CA ILE A 655 17.34 16.04 -10.84
C ILE A 655 17.15 17.23 -9.88
N TYR A 656 16.55 18.32 -10.35
CA TYR A 656 16.37 19.55 -9.57
C TYR A 656 14.88 19.83 -9.35
N ASN A 657 14.56 20.38 -8.18
CA ASN A 657 13.23 20.87 -7.85
C ASN A 657 13.18 22.39 -7.62
N GLN A 658 14.29 23.10 -7.85
CA GLN A 658 14.37 24.56 -7.67
C GLN A 658 14.46 25.28 -9.03
N PRO A 659 13.51 26.18 -9.35
CA PRO A 659 13.44 26.83 -10.66
C PRO A 659 14.66 27.70 -10.97
N ASP A 660 15.26 28.36 -9.98
CA ASP A 660 16.42 29.24 -10.18
C ASP A 660 17.67 28.47 -10.61
N ILE A 661 17.87 27.28 -10.04
CA ILE A 661 18.96 26.37 -10.40
C ILE A 661 18.78 25.87 -11.83
N ILE A 662 17.57 25.40 -12.14
CA ILE A 662 17.21 24.91 -13.47
C ILE A 662 17.40 25.99 -14.53
N PHE A 663 16.91 27.20 -14.26
CA PHE A 663 17.08 28.35 -15.16
C PHE A 663 18.56 28.64 -15.44
N LYS A 664 19.41 28.63 -14.41
CA LYS A 664 20.85 28.89 -14.54
C LYS A 664 21.57 27.80 -15.33
N VAL A 665 21.23 26.54 -15.06
CA VAL A 665 21.81 25.37 -15.75
C VAL A 665 21.39 25.33 -17.22
N ALA A 666 20.10 25.50 -17.50
CA ALA A 666 19.59 25.46 -18.86
C ALA A 666 20.07 26.63 -19.71
N THR A 667 20.26 27.82 -19.10
CA THR A 667 20.85 28.98 -19.77
C THR A 667 22.28 28.69 -20.24
N PHE A 668 23.08 27.98 -19.43
CA PHE A 668 24.42 27.57 -19.81
C PHE A 668 24.43 26.69 -21.07
N TRP A 669 23.51 25.73 -21.15
CA TRP A 669 23.41 24.82 -22.30
C TRP A 669 22.85 25.53 -23.54
N LEU A 670 21.81 26.35 -23.39
CA LEU A 670 21.25 27.15 -24.49
C LEU A 670 22.32 28.07 -25.12
N ILE A 671 23.14 28.74 -24.32
CA ILE A 671 24.22 29.59 -24.86
C ILE A 671 25.20 28.76 -25.70
N ARG A 672 25.53 27.54 -25.27
CA ARG A 672 26.43 26.65 -26.04
C ARG A 672 25.78 26.10 -27.30
N LYS A 673 24.54 25.62 -27.21
CA LYS A 673 23.81 25.01 -28.33
C LYS A 673 23.32 26.03 -29.38
N SER A 674 23.11 27.29 -28.99
CA SER A 674 22.64 28.34 -29.90
C SER A 674 23.76 29.02 -30.69
N ASN A 675 25.03 28.71 -30.41
CA ASN A 675 26.19 29.26 -31.09
C ASN A 675 26.79 28.25 -32.06
N SER A 676 27.20 28.72 -33.24
CA SER A 676 28.02 27.91 -34.16
C SER A 676 29.47 27.96 -33.72
N TRP A 677 30.08 26.79 -33.54
CA TRP A 677 31.46 26.62 -33.08
C TRP A 677 32.38 26.30 -34.25
N LYS A 678 33.62 26.79 -34.20
CA LYS A 678 34.67 26.34 -35.12
C LYS A 678 35.18 24.99 -34.63
N LYS A 679 35.10 23.97 -35.48
CA LYS A 679 35.65 22.64 -35.26
C LYS A 679 36.97 22.55 -36.01
N PHE A 680 38.06 22.37 -35.27
CA PHE A 680 39.40 22.16 -35.82
C PHE A 680 39.70 20.66 -35.76
N ASN A 681 39.84 20.01 -36.92
CA ASN A 681 40.19 18.59 -37.00
C ASN A 681 41.58 18.47 -37.62
N CYS A 682 42.44 17.66 -37.01
CA CYS A 682 43.77 17.34 -37.53
C CYS A 682 44.20 15.96 -37.03
N ASN A 683 45.13 15.33 -37.74
CA ASN A 683 45.82 14.16 -37.22
C ASN A 683 47.10 14.64 -36.51
N VAL A 684 47.31 14.19 -35.28
CA VAL A 684 48.50 14.52 -34.49
C VAL A 684 49.42 13.31 -34.36
N PHE A 685 50.72 13.56 -34.23
CA PHE A 685 51.68 12.49 -34.01
C PHE A 685 51.60 11.92 -32.58
N LEU A 686 52.19 10.73 -32.39
CA LEU A 686 52.15 9.95 -31.14
C LEU A 686 52.73 10.68 -29.91
N ASN A 687 53.55 11.72 -30.10
CA ASN A 687 54.05 12.55 -29.01
C ASN A 687 52.93 13.32 -28.29
N LYS A 688 51.77 13.49 -28.92
CA LYS A 688 50.58 14.14 -28.37
C LYS A 688 49.53 13.15 -27.85
N LEU A 689 49.88 11.87 -27.69
CA LEU A 689 48.98 10.83 -27.18
C LEU A 689 48.44 11.10 -25.76
N ASN A 690 49.10 11.98 -25.00
CA ASN A 690 48.66 12.39 -23.67
C ASN A 690 47.43 13.31 -23.69
N LEU A 691 47.08 13.89 -24.83
CA LEU A 691 45.86 14.69 -24.97
C LEU A 691 44.63 13.78 -24.89
N GLU A 692 43.78 14.05 -23.91
CA GLU A 692 42.51 13.35 -23.70
C GLU A 692 41.31 14.22 -24.17
N THR A 693 40.12 13.60 -24.25
CA THR A 693 38.87 14.32 -24.53
C THR A 693 38.61 15.37 -23.46
N PHE A 694 38.12 16.54 -23.90
CA PHE A 694 37.87 17.72 -23.07
C PHE A 694 39.13 18.39 -22.49
N ASP A 695 40.34 17.97 -22.87
CA ASP A 695 41.53 18.75 -22.60
C ASP A 695 41.53 20.04 -23.41
N ALA A 696 41.93 21.13 -22.76
CA ALA A 696 42.20 22.37 -23.46
C ALA A 696 43.61 22.33 -24.05
N ILE A 697 43.74 22.85 -25.25
CA ILE A 697 45.02 22.98 -25.95
C ILE A 697 45.23 24.41 -26.42
N THR A 698 46.49 24.83 -26.46
CA THR A 698 46.89 26.04 -27.17
C THR A 698 47.22 25.64 -28.60
N LEU A 699 46.62 26.31 -29.59
CA LEU A 699 46.88 26.14 -31.02
C LEU A 699 47.76 27.28 -31.54
#